data_AF-A0A195BQA4-F1
#
_entry.id   AF-A0A195BQA4-F1
#
_cell.length_a   1.000
_cell.length_b   1.000
_cell.length_c   1.000
_cell.angle_alpha   90.00
_cell.angle_beta   90.00
_cell.angle_gamma   90.00
#
_symmetry.space_group_name_H-M   'P 1'
#
loop_
_entity.id
_entity.type
_entity.pdbx_description
1 polymer ?
#
loop_
_entity_poly.entity_id
_entity_poly.type
_entity_poly.pdbx_seq_one_letter_code
_entity_poly.pdbx_strand_id
1 'polypeptide(L)'
;MLLLLVANLIILPVAISFFNDDLSTRWIAFNCLSDTIFLIDIVVNFRTGIMQQDNAEQVILDPKLIAKHYLRTWFFLDLISSIPLDYIFLIFNQFQDFSESFQILHAGRALRILRLAKLLSLVRLLRLSRLVRYVSQWEEVYRTARTRFRMGLQIPLYQQPERHYERRATPPQPDRTSKVCLPSYPETKANCPYLIQAFVNTKLNVFLPKRSALCNECKSFLPVARILQNLQKKRTERRGRLSSDNMTKKKSGFSKSELIFKFLNMASVFMRIFNLICMMLLIGHWSGCLQFLVPMLQGFPSNSWVAINELQDSFWLEQYSWALFKAMSHMLCIGYGRFPPQSLTDMWLTMLSMISGATCYALFLGHATNLIQSLDSSRRQYREKVKQVEEYMAYRKLPREMRQRITEYFEHRYQGKFFDEELILGELSEKLREDVINYNCRSLVASVPFFANADSNFVSDVVTKLRYEVFQPGDIIIKEGTIGSKMYFIQEGIVDIVMANGEVATSLSDGSYFGEICLLTNARRVASVRAETYCNLFSLSVDHFNAVLDQYPLMRRTMESVAAERLNKIGKNPNLVAHREEDLGSESKTINAVVNALAEQAAHASASEESVHSMELRTLPACLLPRPKSENNFASQELTREGRRIFHKSDTFHKDSYQ
;
A
#
# COMPACT_ATOMS: atom_id res chain seq x y z
N MET A 1 -4.57 32.18 0.61
CA MET A 1 -3.12 32.46 0.65
C MET A 1 -2.33 31.78 -0.46
N LEU A 2 -2.32 30.45 -0.58
CA LEU A 2 -1.51 29.74 -1.58
C LEU A 2 -1.73 30.23 -3.03
N LEU A 3 -2.99 30.33 -3.48
CA LEU A 3 -3.31 30.82 -4.83
C LEU A 3 -2.82 32.26 -5.06
N LEU A 4 -2.99 33.14 -4.06
CA LEU A 4 -2.52 34.52 -4.10
C LEU A 4 -0.99 34.57 -4.17
N LEU A 5 -0.28 33.75 -3.38
CA LEU A 5 1.18 33.63 -3.41
C LEU A 5 1.67 33.20 -4.78
N VAL A 6 1.13 32.13 -5.34
CA VAL A 6 1.53 31.62 -6.66
C VAL A 6 1.26 32.66 -7.74
N ALA A 7 0.08 33.31 -7.73
CA ALA A 7 -0.22 34.38 -8.67
C ALA A 7 0.77 35.55 -8.56
N ASN A 8 1.11 36.00 -7.34
CA ASN A 8 2.09 37.08 -7.15
C ASN A 8 3.49 36.67 -7.64
N LEU A 9 3.94 35.45 -7.35
CA LEU A 9 5.27 34.97 -7.76
C LEU A 9 5.40 34.81 -9.28
N ILE A 10 4.29 34.69 -10.01
CA ILE A 10 4.28 34.65 -11.48
C ILE A 10 4.07 36.05 -12.07
N ILE A 11 3.17 36.86 -11.53
CA ILE A 11 2.78 38.13 -12.14
C ILE A 11 3.81 39.24 -11.85
N LEU A 12 4.39 39.30 -10.64
CA LEU A 12 5.30 40.37 -10.24
C LEU A 12 6.57 40.47 -11.10
N PRO A 13 7.31 39.37 -11.39
CA PRO A 13 8.49 39.46 -12.26
C PRO A 13 8.14 39.92 -13.67
N VAL A 14 7.01 39.47 -14.22
CA VAL A 14 6.56 39.88 -15.56
C VAL A 14 6.26 41.36 -15.59
N ALA A 15 5.51 41.86 -14.60
CA ALA A 15 5.19 43.28 -14.49
C ALA A 15 6.46 44.13 -14.43
N ILE A 16 7.36 43.83 -13.48
CA ILE A 16 8.59 44.59 -13.26
C ILE A 16 9.48 44.62 -14.51
N SER A 17 9.60 43.49 -15.21
CA SER A 17 10.49 43.34 -16.36
C SER A 17 9.95 43.92 -17.66
N PHE A 18 8.66 43.69 -17.99
CA PHE A 18 8.12 43.95 -19.32
C PHE A 18 7.16 45.15 -19.39
N PHE A 19 6.62 45.60 -18.27
CA PHE A 19 5.74 46.76 -18.23
C PHE A 19 6.49 48.00 -17.71
N ASN A 20 6.41 49.09 -18.47
CA ASN A 20 7.02 50.37 -18.09
C ASN A 20 6.01 51.30 -17.37
N ASP A 21 4.71 51.10 -17.61
CA ASP A 21 3.60 51.88 -17.03
C ASP A 21 3.04 51.23 -15.74
N ASP A 22 3.92 50.91 -14.79
CA ASP A 22 3.57 50.27 -13.50
C ASP A 22 2.73 51.18 -12.58
N LEU A 23 2.36 52.38 -13.01
CA LEU A 23 1.54 53.32 -12.25
C LEU A 23 0.03 53.24 -12.56
N SER A 24 -0.42 52.25 -13.35
CA SER A 24 -1.86 52.07 -13.56
C SER A 24 -2.58 51.84 -12.23
N THR A 25 -3.69 52.57 -12.02
CA THR A 25 -4.50 52.48 -10.78
C THR A 25 -4.91 51.05 -10.46
N ARG A 26 -5.15 50.21 -11.48
CA ARG A 26 -5.49 48.79 -11.33
C ARG A 26 -4.34 47.96 -10.75
N TRP A 27 -3.11 48.23 -11.18
CA TRP A 27 -1.92 47.53 -10.71
C TRP A 27 -1.57 47.92 -9.27
N ILE A 28 -1.66 49.21 -8.96
CA ILE A 28 -1.47 49.71 -7.60
C ILE A 28 -2.51 49.12 -6.66
N ALA A 29 -3.80 49.13 -7.05
CA ALA A 29 -4.88 48.54 -6.26
C ALA A 29 -4.65 47.03 -6.01
N PHE A 30 -4.25 46.27 -7.03
CA PHE A 30 -3.94 44.85 -6.90
C PHE A 30 -2.80 44.59 -5.91
N ASN A 31 -1.68 45.34 -6.03
CA ASN A 31 -0.54 45.20 -5.12
C ASN A 31 -0.89 45.60 -3.69
N CYS A 32 -1.59 46.72 -3.50
CA CYS A 32 -2.02 47.18 -2.18
C CYS A 32 -2.94 46.15 -1.50
N LEU A 33 -3.90 45.58 -2.24
CA LEU A 33 -4.77 44.51 -1.74
C LEU A 33 -3.96 43.25 -1.37
N SER A 34 -3.06 42.83 -2.24
CA SER A 34 -2.18 41.68 -2.02
C SER A 34 -1.33 41.84 -0.76
N ASP A 35 -0.69 42.99 -0.60
CA ASP A 35 0.20 43.32 0.52
C ASP A 35 -0.59 43.41 1.84
N THR A 36 -1.80 43.98 1.82
CA THR A 36 -2.71 44.01 2.97
C THR A 36 -3.05 42.60 3.44
N ILE A 37 -3.37 41.69 2.51
CA ILE A 37 -3.66 40.30 2.84
C ILE A 37 -2.44 39.60 3.47
N PHE A 38 -1.23 39.86 2.97
CA PHE A 38 0.00 39.29 3.55
C PHE A 38 0.35 39.85 4.92
N LEU A 39 -0.03 41.08 5.21
CA LEU A 39 0.12 41.69 6.53
C LEU A 39 -0.86 41.09 7.53
N ILE A 40 -2.10 40.82 7.13
CA ILE A 40 -3.08 40.07 7.93
C ILE A 40 -2.56 38.65 8.22
N ASP A 41 -1.96 37.98 7.23
CA ASP A 41 -1.38 36.63 7.38
C ASP A 41 -0.28 36.59 8.47
N ILE A 42 0.53 37.64 8.62
CA ILE A 42 1.51 37.76 9.72
C ILE A 42 0.79 37.74 11.08
N VAL A 43 -0.29 38.50 11.22
CA VAL A 43 -1.08 38.56 12.46
C VAL A 43 -1.70 37.19 12.78
N VAL A 44 -2.20 36.49 11.78
CA VAL A 44 -2.72 35.12 11.93
C VAL A 44 -1.61 34.16 12.37
N ASN A 45 -0.40 34.27 11.82
CA ASN A 45 0.74 33.41 12.20
C ASN A 45 1.16 33.54 13.66
N PHE A 46 0.95 34.69 14.31
CA PHE A 46 1.15 34.83 15.76
C PHE A 46 0.14 34.02 16.61
N ARG A 47 -0.96 33.56 16.00
CA ARG A 47 -2.02 32.77 16.63
C ARG A 47 -2.10 31.33 16.12
N THR A 48 -1.33 30.98 15.10
CA THR A 48 -1.31 29.63 14.52
C THR A 48 -0.49 28.69 15.40
N GLY A 49 -1.09 27.57 15.83
CA GLY A 49 -0.43 26.55 16.64
C GLY A 49 0.70 25.82 15.91
N ILE A 50 1.73 25.41 16.64
CA ILE A 50 2.91 24.72 16.10
C ILE A 50 2.75 23.22 16.40
N MET A 51 2.95 22.37 15.38
CA MET A 51 3.03 20.92 15.56
C MET A 51 4.43 20.53 16.00
N GLN A 52 4.54 19.72 17.05
CA GLN A 52 5.84 19.26 17.54
C GLN A 52 6.32 18.06 16.72
N GLN A 53 7.57 18.12 16.25
CA GLN A 53 8.16 17.15 15.32
C GLN A 53 8.28 15.73 15.92
N ASP A 54 8.36 15.63 17.25
CA ASP A 54 8.53 14.37 17.97
C ASP A 54 7.20 13.73 18.41
N ASN A 55 6.11 14.51 18.49
CA ASN A 55 4.78 14.05 18.91
C ASN A 55 3.69 14.71 18.06
N ALA A 56 3.39 14.13 16.89
CA ALA A 56 2.40 14.63 15.93
C ALA A 56 0.95 14.72 16.47
N GLU A 57 0.71 14.29 17.71
CA GLU A 57 -0.60 14.36 18.37
C GLU A 57 -0.78 15.59 19.26
N GLN A 58 0.30 16.28 19.64
CA GLN A 58 0.23 17.48 20.48
C GLN A 58 0.50 18.75 19.67
N VAL A 59 -0.52 19.61 19.58
CA VAL A 59 -0.41 20.96 19.01
C VAL A 59 -0.18 21.95 20.14
N ILE A 60 0.93 22.68 20.08
CA ILE A 60 1.24 23.72 21.06
C ILE A 60 0.37 24.95 20.75
N LEU A 61 -0.49 25.33 21.70
CA LEU A 61 -1.43 26.45 21.58
C LEU A 61 -1.06 27.66 22.46
N ASP A 62 0.03 27.59 23.24
CA ASP A 62 0.46 28.72 24.08
C ASP A 62 0.88 29.93 23.22
N PRO A 63 0.15 31.06 23.27
CA PRO A 63 0.44 32.22 22.43
C PRO A 63 1.82 32.84 22.71
N LYS A 64 2.36 32.75 23.93
CA LYS A 64 3.68 33.31 24.25
C LYS A 64 4.79 32.50 23.59
N LEU A 65 4.66 31.18 23.61
CA LEU A 65 5.61 30.27 23.00
C LEU A 65 5.56 30.36 21.47
N ILE A 66 4.36 30.44 20.89
CA ILE A 66 4.16 30.64 19.44
C ILE A 66 4.83 31.96 18.99
N ALA A 67 4.55 33.06 19.69
CA ALA A 67 5.12 34.37 19.34
C ALA A 67 6.66 34.37 19.42
N LYS A 68 7.24 33.81 20.49
CA LYS A 68 8.71 33.72 20.64
C LYS A 68 9.35 32.88 19.54
N HIS A 69 8.73 31.76 19.18
CA HIS A 69 9.22 30.90 18.11
C HIS A 69 9.12 31.57 16.74
N TYR A 70 8.00 32.23 16.43
CA TYR A 70 7.80 32.91 15.15
C TYR A 70 8.73 34.11 14.97
N LEU A 71 8.93 34.92 16.02
CA LEU A 71 9.86 36.06 16.02
C LEU A 71 11.31 35.64 15.76
N ARG A 72 11.72 34.47 16.26
CA ARG A 72 13.09 33.95 16.08
C ARG A 72 13.34 33.35 14.70
N THR A 73 12.29 32.88 14.02
CA THR A 73 12.44 32.05 12.81
C THR A 73 12.12 32.83 11.54
N TRP A 74 10.85 33.20 11.35
CA TRP A 74 10.36 33.65 10.04
C TRP A 74 9.80 35.07 9.99
N PHE A 75 9.50 35.66 11.16
CA PHE A 75 8.84 36.96 11.26
C PHE A 75 9.52 38.05 10.41
N PHE A 76 10.85 38.21 10.51
CA PHE A 76 11.55 39.29 9.81
C PHE A 76 11.47 39.14 8.28
N LEU A 77 11.56 37.91 7.78
CA LEU A 77 11.46 37.64 6.36
C LEU A 77 10.02 37.86 5.86
N ASP A 78 9.04 37.48 6.67
CA ASP A 78 7.62 37.74 6.40
C ASP A 78 7.30 39.24 6.39
N LEU A 79 7.86 40.00 7.33
CA LEU A 79 7.68 41.44 7.42
C LEU A 79 8.29 42.15 6.20
N ILE A 80 9.57 41.90 5.90
CA ILE A 80 10.27 42.53 4.77
C ILE A 80 9.58 42.22 3.44
N SER A 81 9.09 41.00 3.27
CA SER A 81 8.39 40.59 2.05
C SER A 81 6.96 41.12 1.91
N SER A 82 6.36 41.68 2.98
CA SER A 82 4.99 42.24 2.97
C SER A 82 4.98 43.76 2.87
N ILE A 83 6.07 44.44 3.23
CA ILE A 83 6.14 45.90 3.19
C ILE A 83 6.33 46.37 1.73
N PRO A 84 5.49 47.29 1.23
CA PRO A 84 5.66 47.88 -0.09
C PRO A 84 6.77 48.94 -0.10
N LEU A 85 8.03 48.49 -0.07
CA LEU A 85 9.21 49.38 -0.02
C LEU A 85 9.33 50.31 -1.23
N ASP A 86 8.86 49.86 -2.40
CA ASP A 86 8.79 50.64 -3.63
C ASP A 86 7.86 51.85 -3.51
N TYR A 87 6.64 51.69 -3.00
CA TYR A 87 5.71 52.80 -2.79
C TYR A 87 6.20 53.76 -1.70
N ILE A 88 6.75 53.23 -0.60
CA ILE A 88 7.33 54.06 0.47
C ILE A 88 8.49 54.90 -0.06
N PHE A 89 9.38 54.29 -0.84
CA PHE A 89 10.50 54.97 -1.47
C PHE A 89 10.04 56.05 -2.45
N LEU A 90 9.04 55.77 -3.29
CA LEU A 90 8.48 56.75 -4.22
C LEU A 90 7.85 57.95 -3.49
N ILE A 91 7.06 57.69 -2.45
CA ILE A 91 6.42 58.75 -1.63
C ILE A 91 7.47 59.62 -0.93
N PHE A 92 8.50 59.00 -0.34
CA PHE A 92 9.57 59.73 0.36
C PHE A 92 10.35 60.65 -0.60
N ASN A 93 10.71 60.15 -1.78
CA ASN A 93 11.38 60.98 -2.80
C ASN A 93 10.47 62.09 -3.33
N GLN A 94 9.17 61.81 -3.55
CA GLN A 94 8.20 62.84 -3.96
C GLN A 94 8.06 63.96 -2.92
N PHE A 95 8.15 63.62 -1.63
CA PHE A 95 8.10 64.60 -0.54
C PHE A 95 9.36 65.47 -0.51
N GLN A 96 10.53 64.89 -0.80
CA GLN A 96 11.81 65.60 -0.82
C GLN A 96 11.93 66.51 -2.06
N ASP A 97 11.44 66.07 -3.22
CA ASP A 97 11.41 66.87 -4.46
C ASP A 97 10.48 68.11 -4.35
N PHE A 98 9.49 68.10 -3.45
CA PHE A 98 8.65 69.29 -3.18
C PHE A 98 9.42 70.40 -2.44
N SER A 99 10.57 70.07 -1.81
CA SER A 99 11.35 71.02 -1.00
C SER A 99 12.47 71.75 -1.75
N GLU A 100 12.91 71.26 -2.91
CA GLU A 100 13.96 71.90 -3.73
C GLU A 100 13.45 72.21 -5.16
N SER A 101 13.22 73.49 -5.47
CA SER A 101 12.80 73.94 -6.79
C SER A 101 14.00 74.13 -7.75
N PHE A 102 14.30 73.16 -8.63
CA PHE A 102 15.12 73.42 -9.83
C PHE A 102 14.86 72.41 -10.98
N GLN A 103 14.49 72.89 -12.17
CA GLN A 103 13.69 72.11 -13.14
C GLN A 103 14.40 71.31 -14.26
N ILE A 104 15.73 71.27 -14.40
CA ILE A 104 16.33 70.67 -15.64
C ILE A 104 17.34 69.53 -15.41
N LEU A 105 17.84 69.32 -14.18
CA LEU A 105 18.69 68.15 -13.85
C LEU A 105 17.89 66.87 -13.48
N HIS A 106 16.55 66.93 -13.56
CA HIS A 106 15.66 65.93 -12.98
C HIS A 106 15.42 64.69 -13.85
N ALA A 107 15.44 64.77 -15.19
CA ALA A 107 15.06 63.63 -16.03
C ALA A 107 15.98 62.41 -15.83
N GLY A 108 17.30 62.62 -15.78
CA GLY A 108 18.28 61.57 -15.54
C GLY A 108 18.36 61.06 -14.09
N ARG A 109 17.88 61.86 -13.12
CA ARG A 109 17.74 61.43 -11.71
C ARG A 109 16.44 60.64 -11.52
N ALA A 110 15.32 61.10 -12.09
CA ALA A 110 14.02 60.44 -12.05
C ALA A 110 14.06 59.03 -12.66
N LEU A 111 14.71 58.85 -13.82
CA LEU A 111 14.89 57.52 -14.43
C LEU A 111 15.69 56.55 -13.54
N ARG A 112 16.70 57.05 -12.81
CA ARG A 112 17.46 56.23 -11.85
C ARG A 112 16.61 55.84 -10.64
N ILE A 113 15.81 56.77 -10.12
CA ILE A 113 14.88 56.53 -9.01
C ILE A 113 13.83 55.48 -9.39
N LEU A 114 13.26 55.54 -10.60
CA LEU A 114 12.31 54.53 -11.10
C LEU A 114 12.96 53.14 -11.23
N ARG A 115 14.20 53.06 -11.73
CA ARG A 115 14.96 51.78 -11.80
C ARG A 115 15.22 51.21 -10.40
N LEU A 116 15.55 52.04 -9.42
CA LEU A 116 15.75 51.62 -8.03
C LEU A 116 14.43 51.16 -7.38
N ALA A 117 13.32 51.85 -7.64
CA ALA A 117 11.99 51.44 -7.16
C ALA A 117 11.63 50.04 -7.69
N LYS A 118 11.89 49.75 -8.98
CA LYS A 118 11.70 48.40 -9.57
C LYS A 118 12.53 47.32 -8.88
N LEU A 119 13.78 47.63 -8.50
CA LEU A 119 14.63 46.70 -7.75
C LEU A 119 14.10 46.44 -6.33
N LEU A 120 13.55 47.46 -5.65
CA LEU A 120 12.92 47.31 -4.34
C LEU A 120 11.66 46.44 -4.41
N SER A 121 10.88 46.50 -5.50
CA SER A 121 9.72 45.63 -5.69
C SER A 121 10.09 44.13 -5.76
N LEU A 122 11.33 43.77 -6.16
CA LEU A 122 11.79 42.38 -6.17
C LEU A 122 11.91 41.77 -4.77
N VAL A 123 11.99 42.59 -3.71
CA VAL A 123 11.98 42.12 -2.32
C VAL A 123 10.70 41.31 -2.02
N ARG A 124 9.59 41.58 -2.73
CA ARG A 124 8.36 40.80 -2.63
C ARG A 124 8.52 39.34 -3.08
N LEU A 125 9.55 38.98 -3.85
CA LEU A 125 9.83 37.58 -4.22
C LEU A 125 10.30 36.72 -3.04
N LEU A 126 10.73 37.34 -1.93
CA LEU A 126 11.01 36.63 -0.67
C LEU A 126 9.76 35.92 -0.09
N ARG A 127 8.56 36.23 -0.60
CA ARG A 127 7.31 35.47 -0.36
C ARG A 127 7.43 34.00 -0.74
N LEU A 128 8.41 33.60 -1.56
CA LEU A 128 8.72 32.20 -1.84
C LEU A 128 8.91 31.36 -0.57
N SER A 129 9.50 31.95 0.47
CA SER A 129 9.69 31.29 1.77
C SER A 129 8.35 30.84 2.39
N ARG A 130 7.27 31.62 2.22
CA ARG A 130 5.92 31.27 2.65
C ARG A 130 5.39 30.14 1.80
N LEU A 131 5.57 30.21 0.47
CA LEU A 131 5.14 29.13 -0.42
C LEU A 131 5.79 27.80 -0.04
N VAL A 132 7.12 27.78 0.15
CA VAL A 132 7.86 26.58 0.57
C VAL A 132 7.35 26.04 1.90
N ARG A 133 7.16 26.92 2.90
CA ARG A 133 6.58 26.52 4.20
C ARG A 133 5.18 25.95 4.06
N TYR A 134 4.28 26.64 3.36
CA TYR A 134 2.92 26.17 3.16
C TYR A 134 2.94 24.80 2.47
N VAL A 135 3.70 24.62 1.39
CA VAL A 135 3.81 23.32 0.71
C VAL A 135 4.33 22.23 1.66
N SER A 136 5.34 22.53 2.49
CA SER A 136 5.88 21.56 3.46
C SER A 136 4.86 21.18 4.55
N GLN A 137 4.11 22.15 5.07
CA GLN A 137 3.05 21.92 6.05
C GLN A 137 1.89 21.12 5.44
N TRP A 138 1.52 21.42 4.18
CA TRP A 138 0.53 20.64 3.45
C TRP A 138 0.98 19.19 3.22
N GLU A 139 2.26 18.95 2.93
CA GLU A 139 2.81 17.58 2.83
C GLU A 139 2.73 16.85 4.17
N GLU A 140 3.00 17.53 5.28
CA GLU A 140 2.90 16.96 6.63
C GLU A 140 1.46 16.65 7.03
N VAL A 141 0.51 17.53 6.74
CA VAL A 141 -0.93 17.27 6.94
C VAL A 141 -1.38 16.10 6.07
N TYR A 142 -0.99 16.06 4.80
CA TYR A 142 -1.28 14.93 3.92
C TYR A 142 -0.69 13.62 4.44
N ARG A 143 0.55 13.65 4.93
CA ARG A 143 1.23 12.50 5.53
C ARG A 143 0.49 12.02 6.78
N THR A 144 0.09 12.94 7.65
CA THR A 144 -0.68 12.64 8.87
C THR A 144 -2.06 12.09 8.56
N ALA A 145 -2.78 12.70 7.61
CA ALA A 145 -4.06 12.22 7.12
C ALA A 145 -3.93 10.81 6.51
N ARG A 146 -2.85 10.53 5.77
CA ARG A 146 -2.53 9.20 5.25
C ARG A 146 -2.28 8.19 6.37
N THR A 147 -1.50 8.55 7.39
CA THR A 147 -1.22 7.66 8.54
C THR A 147 -2.49 7.41 9.36
N ARG A 148 -3.36 8.40 9.56
CA ARG A 148 -4.62 8.23 10.26
C ARG A 148 -5.65 7.42 9.47
N PHE A 149 -5.75 7.63 8.15
CA PHE A 149 -6.54 6.77 7.28
C PHE A 149 -6.04 5.32 7.32
N ARG A 150 -4.72 5.12 7.43
CA ARG A 150 -4.11 3.79 7.63
C ARG A 150 -4.49 3.15 8.96
N MET A 151 -4.66 3.93 10.03
CA MET A 151 -5.03 3.41 11.36
C MET A 151 -6.54 3.41 11.64
N GLY A 152 -7.38 3.85 10.70
CA GLY A 152 -8.84 3.92 10.89
C GLY A 152 -9.31 4.92 11.96
N LEU A 153 -8.41 5.79 12.45
CA LEU A 153 -8.73 6.78 13.50
C LEU A 153 -9.42 8.01 12.92
N GLN A 154 -10.50 8.43 13.58
CA GLN A 154 -11.18 9.71 13.32
C GLN A 154 -10.26 10.89 13.68
N ILE A 155 -10.44 12.01 12.99
CA ILE A 155 -9.72 13.27 13.23
C ILE A 155 -9.92 13.66 14.71
N PRO A 156 -8.87 14.03 15.47
CA PRO A 156 -9.01 14.35 16.89
C PRO A 156 -9.96 15.53 17.05
N LEU A 157 -11.13 15.24 17.61
CA LEU A 157 -11.97 16.24 18.24
C LEU A 157 -11.28 16.61 19.56
N TYR A 158 -10.77 17.84 19.59
CA TYR A 158 -10.56 18.68 20.75
C TYR A 158 -10.54 17.95 22.10
N GLN A 159 -9.35 17.67 22.62
CA GLN A 159 -9.18 17.31 24.03
C GLN A 159 -8.84 18.58 24.78
N GLN A 160 -9.86 19.11 25.46
CA GLN A 160 -9.75 20.29 26.31
C GLN A 160 -8.70 20.03 27.40
N PRO A 161 -7.83 20.98 27.76
CA PRO A 161 -6.85 20.76 28.80
C PRO A 161 -7.59 20.56 30.13
N GLU A 162 -7.46 19.36 30.71
CA GLU A 162 -7.81 19.08 32.10
C GLU A 162 -7.10 20.10 32.98
N ARG A 163 -7.85 21.07 33.50
CA ARG A 163 -7.36 21.91 34.60
C ARG A 163 -7.23 20.99 35.81
N HIS A 164 -6.00 20.60 36.13
CA HIS A 164 -5.67 20.02 37.43
C HIS A 164 -6.10 21.02 38.52
N TYR A 165 -7.27 20.78 39.11
CA TYR A 165 -7.68 21.43 40.34
C TYR A 165 -7.11 20.61 41.50
N GLU A 166 -6.11 21.17 42.18
CA GLU A 166 -5.59 20.61 43.44
C GLU A 166 -6.74 20.49 44.44
N ARG A 167 -7.05 19.25 44.82
CA ARG A 167 -8.14 18.92 45.74
C ARG A 167 -7.66 19.21 47.17
N ARG A 168 -7.89 20.43 47.67
CA ARG A 168 -7.84 20.72 49.12
C ARG A 168 -9.04 20.05 49.81
N ALA A 169 -8.74 19.26 50.82
CA ALA A 169 -9.72 18.55 51.63
C ALA A 169 -10.49 19.49 52.58
N THR A 170 -11.81 19.35 52.65
CA THR A 170 -12.68 19.72 53.79
C THR A 170 -14.00 18.91 53.74
N PRO A 171 -14.69 18.70 54.89
CA PRO A 171 -15.28 17.42 55.27
C PRO A 171 -16.85 17.42 55.15
N PRO A 172 -17.64 16.48 55.74
CA PRO A 172 -18.79 15.84 55.10
C PRO A 172 -20.12 16.64 55.19
N GLN A 173 -21.08 16.24 54.34
CA GLN A 173 -22.43 16.79 54.13
C GLN A 173 -23.32 16.91 55.38
N PRO A 174 -24.46 17.63 55.27
CA PRO A 174 -25.74 16.89 55.17
C PRO A 174 -26.80 17.45 54.18
N ASP A 175 -27.57 16.50 53.62
CA ASP A 175 -28.98 16.51 53.15
C ASP A 175 -29.67 17.78 52.62
N ARG A 176 -30.17 17.71 51.36
CA ARG A 176 -31.62 17.65 51.03
C ARG A 176 -31.91 17.75 49.53
N THR A 177 -32.68 16.78 49.06
CA THR A 177 -33.80 16.87 48.09
C THR A 177 -33.86 18.05 47.13
N SER A 178 -33.79 17.79 45.81
CA SER A 178 -34.82 18.18 44.84
C SER A 178 -34.48 17.68 43.42
N LYS A 179 -35.40 16.86 42.89
CA LYS A 179 -35.53 16.57 41.46
C LYS A 179 -35.96 17.86 40.76
N VAL A 180 -35.26 18.26 39.69
CA VAL A 180 -35.82 19.11 38.64
C VAL A 180 -35.34 18.58 37.29
N CYS A 181 -36.27 18.01 36.53
CA CYS A 181 -36.15 17.75 35.11
C CYS A 181 -36.42 19.06 34.35
N LEU A 182 -35.59 19.38 33.35
CA LEU A 182 -35.94 20.30 32.26
C LEU A 182 -35.35 19.78 30.94
N PRO A 183 -35.96 20.14 29.79
CA PRO A 183 -36.13 19.25 28.65
C PRO A 183 -35.03 19.36 27.60
N SER A 184 -34.82 18.24 26.93
CA SER A 184 -34.10 18.05 25.68
C SER A 184 -34.91 18.55 24.47
N TYR A 185 -34.30 19.38 23.62
CA TYR A 185 -34.65 19.59 22.20
C TYR A 185 -33.41 20.16 21.44
N PRO A 186 -33.33 20.07 20.10
CA PRO A 186 -32.27 19.31 19.43
C PRO A 186 -31.34 20.20 18.60
N GLU A 187 -30.03 19.99 18.67
CA GLU A 187 -29.10 20.61 17.73
C GLU A 187 -28.71 19.63 16.61
N THR A 188 -29.26 19.95 15.44
CA THR A 188 -28.86 19.62 14.07
C THR A 188 -27.42 19.14 13.90
N LYS A 189 -27.26 17.85 13.56
CA LYS A 189 -26.06 17.31 12.92
C LYS A 189 -25.98 17.81 11.47
N ALA A 190 -25.17 18.83 11.21
CA ALA A 190 -24.69 19.12 9.87
C ALA A 190 -23.55 18.14 9.52
N ASN A 191 -23.86 17.18 8.64
CA ASN A 191 -22.89 16.29 8.02
C ASN A 191 -21.91 17.07 7.14
N CYS A 192 -20.61 16.95 7.40
CA CYS A 192 -19.57 17.36 6.46
C CYS A 192 -18.48 16.29 6.37
N PRO A 193 -18.56 15.42 5.34
CA PRO A 193 -17.36 15.03 4.61
C PRO A 193 -17.65 15.00 3.10
N TYR A 194 -17.87 16.16 2.47
CA TYR A 194 -18.06 16.24 1.01
C TYR A 194 -16.99 17.04 0.26
N LEU A 195 -16.02 17.64 0.96
CA LEU A 195 -14.98 18.46 0.30
C LEU A 195 -13.77 17.67 -0.23
N ILE A 196 -13.56 16.42 0.19
CA ILE A 196 -12.52 15.54 -0.38
C ILE A 196 -13.07 14.71 -1.56
N GLN A 197 -14.38 14.42 -1.55
CA GLN A 197 -15.06 13.72 -2.65
C GLN A 197 -15.24 14.62 -3.89
N ALA A 198 -15.41 15.94 -3.69
CA ALA A 198 -15.67 16.89 -4.77
C ALA A 198 -14.44 17.15 -5.68
N PHE A 199 -13.21 17.02 -5.17
CA PHE A 199 -12.02 17.27 -5.99
C PHE A 199 -11.61 16.09 -6.89
N VAL A 200 -12.09 14.87 -6.58
CA VAL A 200 -11.79 13.65 -7.35
C VAL A 200 -12.72 13.49 -8.57
N ASN A 201 -13.91 14.07 -8.54
CA ASN A 201 -14.93 13.86 -9.58
C ASN A 201 -14.98 14.92 -10.70
N THR A 202 -14.06 15.90 -10.77
CA THR A 202 -14.15 17.00 -11.76
C THR A 202 -12.98 17.14 -12.74
N LYS A 203 -12.08 16.16 -12.88
CA LYS A 203 -11.08 16.15 -13.97
C LYS A 203 -10.75 14.76 -14.51
N LEU A 204 -11.76 14.05 -15.00
CA LEU A 204 -11.56 12.88 -15.86
C LEU A 204 -12.63 12.81 -16.96
N ASN A 205 -12.77 13.89 -17.74
CA ASN A 205 -13.61 13.89 -18.94
C ASN A 205 -13.27 15.04 -19.90
N VAL A 206 -11.98 15.24 -20.23
CA VAL A 206 -11.57 16.00 -21.42
C VAL A 206 -10.24 15.42 -21.92
N PHE A 207 -10.13 15.18 -23.23
CA PHE A 207 -9.02 14.63 -24.02
C PHE A 207 -9.04 13.13 -24.35
N LEU A 208 -9.92 12.78 -25.28
CA LEU A 208 -9.61 11.80 -26.33
C LEU A 208 -9.50 12.56 -27.68
N PRO A 209 -8.38 12.48 -28.40
CA PRO A 209 -8.38 12.70 -29.85
C PRO A 209 -8.37 11.37 -30.60
N LYS A 210 -9.05 11.41 -31.74
CA LYS A 210 -9.34 10.35 -32.70
C LYS A 210 -8.08 9.78 -33.36
N ARG A 211 -8.21 8.52 -33.80
CA ARG A 211 -7.37 7.86 -34.82
C ARG A 211 -7.24 8.73 -36.08
N SER A 212 -6.02 8.95 -36.57
CA SER A 212 -5.58 8.64 -37.95
C SER A 212 -4.18 9.20 -38.25
N ALA A 213 -3.53 8.55 -39.23
CA ALA A 213 -2.34 8.99 -39.97
C ALA A 213 -0.97 8.91 -39.27
N LEU A 214 -0.24 7.83 -39.56
CA LEU A 214 1.21 7.90 -39.72
C LEU A 214 1.60 7.20 -41.02
N CYS A 215 2.44 7.92 -41.76
CA CYS A 215 2.76 7.78 -43.16
C CYS A 215 3.80 6.67 -43.43
N ASN A 216 3.84 6.29 -44.70
CA ASN A 216 4.76 5.36 -45.33
C ASN A 216 6.22 5.81 -45.21
N GLU A 217 7.05 5.06 -44.48
CA GLU A 217 8.47 4.83 -44.79
C GLU A 217 9.10 3.85 -43.77
N CYS A 218 8.85 2.55 -43.98
CA CYS A 218 9.65 1.43 -43.46
C CYS A 218 9.30 0.16 -44.25
N LYS A 219 9.43 0.22 -45.58
CA LYS A 219 9.36 -0.95 -46.47
C LYS A 219 10.78 -1.40 -46.81
N SER A 220 11.45 -2.07 -45.89
CA SER A 220 12.73 -2.76 -46.18
C SER A 220 13.08 -3.90 -45.22
N PHE A 221 12.11 -4.59 -44.60
CA PHE A 221 12.38 -5.85 -43.87
C PHE A 221 11.17 -6.80 -43.94
N LEU A 222 10.93 -7.40 -45.12
CA LEU A 222 9.79 -8.30 -45.37
C LEU A 222 9.99 -9.82 -45.11
N PRO A 223 11.19 -10.38 -44.77
CA PRO A 223 11.27 -11.81 -44.41
C PRO A 223 11.10 -12.14 -42.91
N VAL A 224 11.36 -11.21 -41.99
CA VAL A 224 11.37 -11.50 -40.53
C VAL A 224 9.99 -11.39 -39.88
N ALA A 225 9.11 -10.54 -40.42
CA ALA A 225 7.75 -10.34 -39.90
C ALA A 225 6.84 -11.57 -40.07
N ARG A 226 7.05 -12.37 -41.12
CA ARG A 226 6.26 -13.60 -41.37
C ARG A 226 6.59 -14.74 -40.41
N ILE A 227 7.84 -14.84 -39.97
CA ILE A 227 8.29 -15.85 -38.99
C ILE A 227 7.75 -15.51 -37.60
N LEU A 228 7.72 -14.22 -37.22
CA LEU A 228 7.13 -13.77 -35.96
C LEU A 228 5.59 -13.91 -35.93
N GLN A 229 4.90 -13.67 -37.05
CA GLN A 229 3.45 -13.89 -37.14
C GLN A 229 3.07 -15.37 -37.03
N ASN A 230 3.86 -16.29 -37.60
CA ASN A 230 3.62 -17.73 -37.49
C ASN A 230 3.92 -18.27 -36.08
N LEU A 231 4.91 -17.70 -35.37
CA LEU A 231 5.18 -18.04 -33.97
C LEU A 231 4.14 -17.45 -33.00
N GLN A 232 3.58 -16.26 -33.29
CA GLN A 232 2.48 -15.71 -32.51
C GLN A 232 1.17 -16.48 -32.71
N LYS A 233 0.87 -16.93 -33.94
CA LYS A 233 -0.33 -17.74 -34.22
C LYS A 233 -0.32 -19.09 -33.48
N LYS A 234 0.83 -19.77 -33.42
CA LYS A 234 1.04 -21.00 -32.62
C LYS A 234 0.97 -20.77 -31.09
N ARG A 235 1.26 -19.55 -30.62
CA ARG A 235 1.16 -19.17 -29.19
C ARG A 235 -0.26 -18.80 -28.77
N THR A 236 -1.07 -18.23 -29.67
CA THR A 236 -2.49 -17.94 -29.43
C THR A 236 -3.36 -19.19 -29.42
N GLU A 237 -3.05 -20.21 -30.23
CA GLU A 237 -3.80 -21.48 -30.24
C GLU A 237 -3.55 -22.32 -28.99
N ARG A 238 -2.34 -22.30 -28.40
CA ARG A 238 -2.08 -22.91 -27.08
C ARG A 238 -2.73 -22.14 -25.91
N ARG A 239 -2.97 -20.84 -26.08
CA ARG A 239 -3.67 -20.00 -25.08
C ARG A 239 -5.20 -20.20 -25.12
N GLY A 240 -5.73 -20.66 -26.26
CA GLY A 240 -7.15 -20.97 -26.44
C GLY A 240 -7.64 -22.25 -25.75
N ARG A 241 -6.77 -23.24 -25.53
CA ARG A 241 -7.12 -24.47 -24.78
C ARG A 241 -6.92 -24.36 -23.27
N LEU A 242 -6.22 -23.34 -22.78
CA LEU A 242 -6.08 -23.05 -21.34
C LEU A 242 -7.19 -22.10 -20.80
N SER A 243 -8.12 -21.69 -21.66
CA SER A 243 -9.14 -20.68 -21.33
C SER A 243 -10.54 -21.26 -21.08
N SER A 244 -10.73 -22.58 -21.15
CA SER A 244 -12.04 -23.20 -20.90
C SER A 244 -12.23 -23.73 -19.48
N ASP A 245 -11.16 -23.90 -18.69
CA ASP A 245 -11.24 -24.48 -17.33
C ASP A 245 -11.07 -23.46 -16.19
N ASN A 246 -11.27 -22.17 -16.46
CA ASN A 246 -11.22 -21.11 -15.43
C ASN A 246 -12.56 -20.39 -15.23
N MET A 247 -13.68 -21.07 -15.46
CA MET A 247 -15.01 -20.52 -15.18
C MET A 247 -15.52 -20.82 -13.76
N THR A 248 -14.61 -20.89 -12.78
CA THR A 248 -14.93 -20.77 -11.34
C THR A 248 -13.82 -20.07 -10.55
N LYS A 249 -13.02 -19.17 -11.17
CA LYS A 249 -12.18 -18.24 -10.39
C LYS A 249 -13.06 -17.17 -9.76
N LYS A 250 -13.43 -17.42 -8.50
CA LYS A 250 -13.92 -16.45 -7.51
C LYS A 250 -13.11 -15.16 -7.69
N LYS A 251 -13.74 -14.12 -8.27
CA LYS A 251 -13.17 -12.77 -8.36
C LYS A 251 -12.76 -12.37 -6.95
N SER A 252 -11.46 -12.37 -6.64
CA SER A 252 -10.96 -11.71 -5.44
C SER A 252 -11.31 -10.24 -5.61
N GLY A 253 -12.39 -9.81 -4.97
CA GLY A 253 -12.81 -8.43 -4.95
C GLY A 253 -11.65 -7.59 -4.41
N PHE A 254 -10.97 -6.88 -5.29
CA PHE A 254 -10.01 -5.89 -4.89
C PHE A 254 -10.80 -4.82 -4.13
N SER A 255 -10.67 -4.79 -2.80
CA SER A 255 -11.45 -3.86 -1.97
C SER A 255 -11.14 -2.44 -2.44
N LYS A 256 -12.18 -1.60 -2.64
CA LYS A 256 -11.99 -0.20 -3.05
C LYS A 256 -10.96 0.51 -2.17
N SER A 257 -10.89 0.14 -0.89
CA SER A 257 -9.89 0.63 0.07
C SER A 257 -8.44 0.29 -0.30
N GLU A 258 -8.16 -0.89 -0.85
CA GLU A 258 -6.81 -1.32 -1.25
C GLU A 258 -6.35 -0.58 -2.52
N LEU A 259 -7.27 -0.31 -3.44
CA LEU A 259 -7.00 0.53 -4.61
C LEU A 259 -6.75 1.98 -4.21
N ILE A 260 -7.57 2.51 -3.30
CA ILE A 260 -7.39 3.85 -2.73
C ILE A 260 -6.05 3.93 -2.00
N PHE A 261 -5.66 2.91 -1.25
CA PHE A 261 -4.39 2.89 -0.52
C PHE A 261 -3.18 2.85 -1.46
N LYS A 262 -3.19 1.97 -2.48
CA LYS A 262 -2.14 1.96 -3.52
C LYS A 262 -2.09 3.30 -4.26
N PHE A 263 -3.26 3.87 -4.56
CA PHE A 263 -3.37 5.18 -5.18
C PHE A 263 -2.80 6.29 -4.28
N LEU A 264 -3.07 6.30 -2.97
CA LEU A 264 -2.55 7.29 -2.02
C LEU A 264 -1.02 7.18 -1.84
N ASN A 265 -0.48 5.97 -1.80
CA ASN A 265 0.97 5.78 -1.74
C ASN A 265 1.66 6.30 -3.00
N MET A 266 1.13 5.94 -4.17
CA MET A 266 1.62 6.45 -5.44
C MET A 266 1.43 7.97 -5.55
N ALA A 267 0.29 8.49 -5.11
CA ALA A 267 -0.03 9.91 -5.15
C ALA A 267 1.00 10.74 -4.38
N SER A 268 1.50 10.26 -3.24
CA SER A 268 2.54 10.98 -2.49
C SER A 268 3.84 11.17 -3.29
N VAL A 269 4.24 10.16 -4.08
CA VAL A 269 5.44 10.24 -4.93
C VAL A 269 5.17 11.11 -6.16
N PHE A 270 4.01 10.97 -6.79
CA PHE A 270 3.58 11.84 -7.90
C PHE A 270 3.48 13.31 -7.49
N MET A 271 2.95 13.61 -6.31
CA MET A 271 2.87 14.96 -5.76
C MET A 271 4.25 15.59 -5.58
N ARG A 272 5.25 14.81 -5.14
CA ARG A 272 6.64 15.30 -5.03
C ARG A 272 7.24 15.67 -6.39
N ILE A 273 7.06 14.83 -7.40
CA ILE A 273 7.52 15.13 -8.76
C ILE A 273 6.78 16.33 -9.34
N PHE A 274 5.46 16.38 -9.14
CA PHE A 274 4.65 17.52 -9.59
C PHE A 274 5.12 18.83 -8.96
N ASN A 275 5.33 18.85 -7.64
CA ASN A 275 5.85 20.01 -6.92
C ASN A 275 7.23 20.43 -7.46
N LEU A 276 8.10 19.47 -7.74
CA LEU A 276 9.43 19.74 -8.31
C LEU A 276 9.34 20.33 -9.72
N ILE A 277 8.46 19.81 -10.57
CA ILE A 277 8.20 20.37 -11.91
C ILE A 277 7.69 21.81 -11.79
N CYS A 278 6.71 22.07 -10.91
CA CYS A 278 6.21 23.42 -10.67
C CYS A 278 7.30 24.38 -10.19
N MET A 279 8.17 23.94 -9.27
CA MET A 279 9.32 24.75 -8.82
C MET A 279 10.33 25.00 -9.93
N MET A 280 10.62 24.00 -10.78
CA MET A 280 11.51 24.16 -11.93
C MET A 280 10.95 25.18 -12.94
N LEU A 281 9.65 25.11 -13.24
CA LEU A 281 8.97 26.09 -14.09
C LEU A 281 9.02 27.50 -13.50
N LEU A 282 8.85 27.63 -12.17
CA LEU A 282 8.93 28.93 -11.49
C LEU A 282 10.35 29.53 -11.55
N ILE A 283 11.39 28.72 -11.34
CA ILE A 283 12.78 29.17 -11.44
C ILE A 283 13.12 29.54 -12.89
N GLY A 284 12.67 28.74 -13.88
CA GLY A 284 12.83 29.04 -15.29
C GLY A 284 12.15 30.37 -15.68
N HIS A 285 10.94 30.59 -15.17
CA HIS A 285 10.20 31.84 -15.32
C HIS A 285 10.95 33.05 -14.75
N TRP A 286 11.46 32.97 -13.51
CA TRP A 286 12.22 34.06 -12.91
C TRP A 286 13.55 34.31 -13.61
N SER A 287 14.23 33.24 -14.01
CA SER A 287 15.47 33.33 -14.78
C SER A 287 15.23 34.03 -16.13
N GLY A 288 14.11 33.77 -16.80
CA GLY A 288 13.70 34.48 -18.01
C GLY A 288 13.41 35.96 -17.76
N CYS A 289 12.60 36.27 -16.74
CA CYS A 289 12.29 37.65 -16.39
C CYS A 289 13.53 38.45 -16.00
N LEU A 290 14.48 37.83 -15.27
CA LEU A 290 15.75 38.45 -14.88
C LEU A 290 16.65 38.73 -16.09
N GLN A 291 16.72 37.80 -17.04
CA GLN A 291 17.52 37.95 -18.26
C GLN A 291 17.04 39.08 -19.16
N PHE A 292 15.75 39.43 -19.12
CA PHE A 292 15.21 40.62 -19.79
C PHE A 292 15.35 41.89 -18.93
N LEU A 293 15.13 41.77 -17.62
CA LEU A 293 15.19 42.89 -16.66
C LEU A 293 16.54 43.61 -16.67
N VAL A 294 17.65 42.86 -16.68
CA VAL A 294 18.98 43.49 -16.56
C VAL A 294 19.34 44.36 -17.78
N PRO A 295 19.18 43.91 -19.04
CA PRO A 295 19.29 44.79 -20.21
C PRO A 295 18.36 46.00 -20.15
N MET A 296 17.12 45.84 -19.67
CA MET A 296 16.17 46.94 -19.50
C MET A 296 16.69 47.99 -18.49
N LEU A 297 17.24 47.56 -17.35
CA LEU A 297 17.84 48.46 -16.35
C LEU A 297 19.09 49.19 -16.87
N GLN A 298 19.79 48.62 -17.86
CA GLN A 298 20.94 49.22 -18.53
C GLN A 298 20.55 50.16 -19.67
N GLY A 299 19.27 50.22 -20.05
CA GLY A 299 18.81 51.00 -21.20
C GLY A 299 19.11 50.34 -22.55
N PHE A 300 19.03 49.01 -22.61
CA PHE A 300 19.20 48.19 -23.82
C PHE A 300 20.47 48.50 -24.64
N PRO A 301 21.66 48.18 -24.12
CA PRO A 301 22.89 48.42 -24.86
C PRO A 301 22.91 47.61 -26.16
N SER A 302 23.56 48.12 -27.21
CA SER A 302 23.54 47.55 -28.57
C SER A 302 24.12 46.13 -28.67
N ASN A 303 25.00 45.76 -27.74
CA ASN A 303 25.58 44.42 -27.61
C ASN A 303 24.79 43.47 -26.71
N SER A 304 23.62 43.89 -26.20
CA SER A 304 22.73 43.02 -25.44
C SER A 304 21.97 42.06 -26.35
N TRP A 305 21.65 40.88 -25.83
CA TRP A 305 20.84 39.90 -26.56
C TRP A 305 19.45 40.44 -26.98
N VAL A 306 18.88 41.41 -26.25
CA VAL A 306 17.60 42.03 -26.59
C VAL A 306 17.75 42.94 -27.82
N ALA A 307 18.80 43.76 -27.85
CA ALA A 307 19.09 44.66 -28.97
C ALA A 307 19.47 43.90 -30.24
N ILE A 308 20.31 42.86 -30.12
CA ILE A 308 20.76 42.02 -31.24
C ILE A 308 19.59 41.30 -31.92
N ASN A 309 18.55 40.95 -31.15
CA ASN A 309 17.35 40.28 -31.68
C ASN A 309 16.24 41.25 -32.06
N GLU A 310 16.48 42.57 -32.01
CA GLU A 310 15.49 43.61 -32.36
C GLU A 310 14.20 43.53 -31.54
N LEU A 311 14.28 43.05 -30.29
CA LEU A 311 13.12 42.78 -29.44
C LEU A 311 12.65 44.00 -28.62
N GLN A 312 13.31 45.14 -28.72
CA GLN A 312 13.10 46.31 -27.84
C GLN A 312 11.67 46.88 -27.95
N ASP A 313 11.16 46.98 -29.18
CA ASP A 313 9.84 47.55 -29.49
C ASP A 313 8.77 46.48 -29.76
N SER A 314 9.13 45.20 -29.67
CA SER A 314 8.21 44.07 -29.84
C SER A 314 7.15 44.03 -28.74
N PHE A 315 6.03 43.38 -29.04
CA PHE A 315 4.98 43.17 -28.04
C PHE A 315 5.51 42.36 -26.84
N TRP A 316 5.10 42.71 -25.62
CA TRP A 316 5.66 42.12 -24.39
C TRP A 316 5.57 40.59 -24.32
N LEU A 317 4.54 39.96 -24.92
CA LEU A 317 4.46 38.50 -25.00
C LEU A 317 5.58 37.89 -25.83
N GLU A 318 6.00 38.56 -26.90
CA GLU A 318 7.10 38.10 -27.75
C GLU A 318 8.44 38.21 -27.00
N GLN A 319 8.67 39.35 -26.34
CA GLN A 319 9.82 39.56 -25.46
C GLN A 319 9.88 38.49 -24.35
N TYR A 320 8.76 38.26 -23.66
CA TYR A 320 8.66 37.24 -22.61
C TYR A 320 8.88 35.84 -23.15
N SER A 321 8.31 35.50 -24.31
CA SER A 321 8.44 34.18 -24.91
C SER A 321 9.89 33.85 -25.26
N TRP A 322 10.62 34.81 -25.85
CA TRP A 322 12.05 34.64 -26.14
C TRP A 322 12.91 34.58 -24.88
N ALA A 323 12.61 35.40 -23.87
CA ALA A 323 13.32 35.38 -22.59
C ALA A 323 13.10 34.05 -21.83
N LEU A 324 11.87 33.56 -21.80
CA LEU A 324 11.51 32.27 -21.21
C LEU A 324 12.15 31.12 -21.99
N PHE A 325 12.12 31.15 -23.32
CA PHE A 325 12.78 30.16 -24.17
C PHE A 325 14.27 30.07 -23.84
N LYS A 326 14.96 31.21 -23.79
CA LYS A 326 16.39 31.28 -23.43
C LYS A 326 16.66 30.68 -22.04
N ALA A 327 15.88 31.06 -21.03
CA ALA A 327 16.02 30.51 -19.67
C ALA A 327 15.73 29.01 -19.59
N MET A 328 14.70 28.52 -20.29
CA MET A 328 14.36 27.10 -20.35
C MET A 328 15.42 26.29 -21.11
N SER A 329 16.04 26.87 -22.15
CA SER A 329 17.17 26.24 -22.85
C SER A 329 18.37 26.05 -21.93
N HIS A 330 18.68 27.01 -21.04
CA HIS A 330 19.72 26.82 -20.01
C HIS A 330 19.31 25.77 -18.96
N MET A 331 18.06 25.82 -18.49
CA MET A 331 17.49 24.88 -17.51
C MET A 331 17.59 23.42 -17.97
N LEU A 332 17.22 23.17 -19.23
CA LEU A 332 17.21 21.83 -19.83
C LEU A 332 18.54 21.47 -20.52
N CYS A 333 19.58 22.28 -20.33
CA CYS A 333 20.92 22.08 -20.90
C CYS A 333 20.94 21.94 -22.44
N ILE A 334 20.08 22.69 -23.15
CA ILE A 334 19.97 22.67 -24.61
C ILE A 334 20.97 23.63 -25.28
N GLY A 335 21.08 24.88 -24.81
CA GLY A 335 21.90 25.91 -25.45
C GLY A 335 21.52 27.34 -25.08
N TYR A 336 22.08 28.33 -25.78
CA TYR A 336 22.04 29.77 -25.42
C TYR A 336 20.87 30.57 -26.02
N GLY A 337 20.00 29.93 -26.80
CA GLY A 337 18.99 30.61 -27.62
C GLY A 337 19.50 30.82 -29.05
N ARG A 338 19.18 31.99 -29.65
CA ARG A 338 19.54 32.29 -31.04
C ARG A 338 21.03 32.58 -31.25
N PHE A 339 21.66 33.26 -30.29
CA PHE A 339 23.06 33.67 -30.33
C PHE A 339 23.73 33.53 -28.96
N PRO A 340 25.05 33.26 -28.90
CA PRO A 340 25.80 33.27 -27.64
C PRO A 340 25.90 34.70 -27.07
N PRO A 341 26.09 34.85 -25.73
CA PRO A 341 26.19 36.17 -25.10
C PRO A 341 27.39 36.97 -25.64
N GLN A 342 27.13 38.20 -26.09
CA GLN A 342 28.16 39.11 -26.61
C GLN A 342 28.62 40.14 -25.56
N SER A 343 27.77 40.47 -24.60
CA SER A 343 28.08 41.36 -23.48
C SER A 343 28.57 40.58 -22.26
N LEU A 344 29.49 41.17 -21.48
CA LEU A 344 29.94 40.63 -20.19
C LEU A 344 28.75 40.42 -19.23
N THR A 345 27.76 41.31 -19.26
CA THR A 345 26.57 41.24 -18.40
C THR A 345 25.72 40.03 -18.77
N ASP A 346 25.47 39.83 -20.06
CA ASP A 346 24.73 38.67 -20.58
C ASP A 346 25.46 37.35 -20.34
N MET A 347 26.80 37.37 -20.37
CA MET A 347 27.64 36.20 -20.09
C MET A 347 27.48 35.75 -18.63
N TRP A 348 27.64 36.65 -17.66
CA TRP A 348 27.46 36.32 -16.24
C TRP A 348 26.04 35.86 -15.92
N LEU A 349 25.02 36.50 -16.49
CA LEU A 349 23.62 36.08 -16.33
C LEU A 349 23.37 34.69 -16.91
N THR A 350 23.96 34.41 -18.07
CA THR A 350 23.88 33.10 -18.73
C THR A 350 24.58 32.04 -17.89
N MET A 351 25.77 32.30 -17.34
CA MET A 351 26.47 31.39 -16.44
C MET A 351 25.64 31.09 -15.18
N LEU A 352 25.06 32.11 -14.53
CA LEU A 352 24.19 31.93 -13.36
C LEU A 352 22.94 31.09 -13.68
N SER A 353 22.33 31.37 -14.83
CA SER A 353 21.16 30.64 -15.34
C SER A 353 21.49 29.16 -15.63
N MET A 354 22.68 28.88 -16.18
CA MET A 354 23.14 27.51 -16.43
C MET A 354 23.44 26.74 -15.14
N ILE A 355 24.10 27.36 -14.15
CA ILE A 355 24.42 26.70 -12.87
C ILE A 355 23.13 26.35 -12.11
N SER A 356 22.20 27.31 -11.99
CA SER A 356 20.90 27.07 -11.36
C SER A 356 20.07 26.04 -12.13
N GLY A 357 20.09 26.12 -13.46
CA GLY A 357 19.42 25.18 -14.37
C GLY A 357 19.89 23.73 -14.22
N ALA A 358 21.20 23.52 -14.36
CA ALA A 358 21.82 22.20 -14.23
C ALA A 358 21.55 21.56 -12.85
N THR A 359 21.58 22.37 -11.78
CA THR A 359 21.25 21.90 -10.42
C THR A 359 19.80 21.43 -10.33
N CYS A 360 18.84 22.21 -10.84
CA CYS A 360 17.43 21.84 -10.84
C CYS A 360 17.16 20.58 -11.68
N TYR A 361 17.79 20.46 -12.85
CA TYR A 361 17.66 19.30 -13.71
C TYR A 361 18.23 18.02 -13.07
N ALA A 362 19.38 18.12 -12.39
CA ALA A 362 19.96 17.00 -11.63
C ALA A 362 19.02 16.51 -10.52
N LEU A 363 18.41 17.43 -9.76
CA LEU A 363 17.41 17.08 -8.74
C LEU A 363 16.18 16.40 -9.35
N PHE A 364 15.68 16.92 -10.48
CA PHE A 364 14.59 16.29 -11.22
C PHE A 364 14.91 14.86 -11.64
N LEU A 365 16.08 14.64 -12.22
CA LEU A 365 16.52 13.31 -12.64
C LEU A 365 16.65 12.34 -11.45
N GLY A 366 17.15 12.81 -10.31
CA GLY A 366 17.23 12.02 -9.08
C GLY A 366 15.85 11.58 -8.56
N HIS A 367 14.89 12.51 -8.51
CA HIS A 367 13.53 12.21 -8.07
C HIS A 367 12.77 11.30 -9.05
N ALA A 368 12.94 11.51 -10.35
CA ALA A 368 12.35 10.64 -11.37
C ALA A 368 12.89 9.19 -11.26
N THR A 369 14.20 9.04 -11.05
CA THR A 369 14.83 7.73 -10.85
C THR A 369 14.28 7.03 -9.60
N ASN A 370 14.13 7.76 -8.49
CA ASN A 370 13.58 7.20 -7.26
C ASN A 370 12.12 6.74 -7.43
N LEU A 371 11.29 7.49 -8.17
CA LEU A 371 9.92 7.04 -8.49
C LEU A 371 9.95 5.71 -9.25
N ILE A 372 10.77 5.62 -10.31
CA ILE A 372 10.88 4.40 -11.13
C ILE A 372 11.28 3.21 -10.26
N GLN A 373 12.19 3.40 -9.31
CA GLN A 373 12.59 2.33 -8.39
C GLN A 373 11.48 1.94 -7.40
N SER A 374 10.65 2.89 -6.97
CA SER A 374 9.59 2.65 -5.98
C SER A 374 8.32 2.01 -6.55
N LEU A 375 8.09 2.12 -7.86
CA LEU A 375 6.88 1.65 -8.54
C LEU A 375 6.66 0.14 -8.43
N ASP A 376 7.73 -0.66 -8.26
CA ASP A 376 7.61 -2.12 -8.27
C ASP A 376 8.67 -2.83 -7.40
N SER A 377 8.54 -2.66 -6.08
CA SER A 377 9.47 -3.25 -5.09
C SER A 377 9.45 -4.78 -5.07
N SER A 378 8.28 -5.41 -4.98
CA SER A 378 8.15 -6.88 -4.88
C SER A 378 8.71 -7.62 -6.10
N ARG A 379 8.49 -7.11 -7.31
CA ARG A 379 9.10 -7.69 -8.53
C ARG A 379 10.58 -7.37 -8.64
N ARG A 380 11.04 -6.22 -8.14
CA ARG A 380 12.48 -5.92 -8.05
C ARG A 380 13.19 -6.92 -7.14
N GLN A 381 12.65 -7.17 -5.95
CA GLN A 381 13.19 -8.17 -5.01
C GLN A 381 13.22 -9.57 -5.63
N TYR A 382 12.16 -9.98 -6.35
CA TYR A 382 12.16 -11.23 -7.10
C TYR A 382 13.28 -11.30 -8.14
N ARG A 383 13.44 -10.24 -8.97
CA ARG A 383 14.52 -10.17 -9.97
C ARG A 383 15.90 -10.24 -9.33
N GLU A 384 16.11 -9.54 -8.21
CA GLU A 384 17.37 -9.58 -7.46
C GLU A 384 17.66 -10.99 -6.91
N LYS A 385 16.64 -11.67 -6.35
CA LYS A 385 16.78 -13.05 -5.86
C LYS A 385 17.11 -14.03 -6.98
N VAL A 386 16.40 -13.98 -8.11
CA VAL A 386 16.67 -14.86 -9.26
C VAL A 386 18.05 -14.59 -9.85
N LYS A 387 18.49 -13.33 -9.93
CA LYS A 387 19.83 -12.98 -10.39
C LYS A 387 20.92 -13.59 -9.50
N GLN A 388 20.77 -13.54 -8.18
CA GLN A 388 21.70 -14.20 -7.25
C GLN A 388 21.76 -15.72 -7.48
N VAL A 389 20.61 -16.35 -7.75
CA VAL A 389 20.54 -17.79 -8.10
C VAL A 389 21.28 -18.06 -9.40
N GLU A 390 21.07 -17.25 -10.44
CA GLU A 390 21.79 -17.38 -11.72
C GLU A 390 23.31 -17.24 -11.56
N GLU A 391 23.77 -16.25 -10.79
CA GLU A 391 25.19 -16.05 -10.47
C GLU A 391 25.76 -17.27 -9.73
N TYR A 392 25.02 -17.83 -8.77
CA TYR A 392 25.41 -19.05 -8.07
C TYR A 392 25.52 -20.26 -9.01
N MET A 393 24.55 -20.46 -9.90
CA MET A 393 24.56 -21.54 -10.88
C MET A 393 25.75 -21.42 -11.85
N ALA A 394 26.08 -20.19 -12.25
CA ALA A 394 27.22 -19.89 -13.10
C ALA A 394 28.56 -20.15 -12.36
N TYR A 395 28.70 -19.67 -11.13
CA TYR A 395 29.89 -19.86 -10.30
C TYR A 395 30.17 -21.35 -10.05
N ARG A 396 29.13 -22.13 -9.75
CA ARG A 396 29.24 -23.59 -9.56
C ARG A 396 29.31 -24.40 -10.86
N LYS A 397 29.20 -23.73 -12.02
CA LYS A 397 29.23 -24.36 -13.35
C LYS A 397 28.20 -25.48 -13.50
N LEU A 398 26.98 -25.27 -13.00
CA LEU A 398 25.94 -26.30 -13.08
C LEU A 398 25.58 -26.63 -14.54
N PRO A 399 25.21 -27.88 -14.87
CA PRO A 399 24.76 -28.28 -16.21
C PRO A 399 23.51 -27.51 -16.67
N ARG A 400 23.35 -27.34 -18.00
CA ARG A 400 22.24 -26.56 -18.58
C ARG A 400 20.85 -27.08 -18.16
N GLU A 401 20.68 -28.39 -18.10
CA GLU A 401 19.43 -29.03 -17.69
C GLU A 401 19.06 -28.66 -16.24
N MET A 402 20.03 -28.77 -15.32
CA MET A 402 19.83 -28.39 -13.92
C MET A 402 19.51 -26.90 -13.77
N ARG A 403 20.17 -26.03 -14.58
CA ARG A 403 19.87 -24.59 -14.57
C ARG A 403 18.43 -24.30 -14.98
N GLN A 404 17.98 -24.89 -16.08
CA GLN A 404 16.61 -24.73 -16.56
C GLN A 404 15.62 -25.19 -15.49
N ARG A 405 15.87 -26.35 -14.89
CA ARG A 405 15.04 -26.90 -13.83
C ARG A 405 14.96 -25.98 -12.60
N ILE A 406 16.08 -25.38 -12.17
CA ILE A 406 16.10 -24.39 -11.08
C ILE A 406 15.30 -23.13 -11.47
N THR A 407 15.47 -22.61 -12.69
CA THR A 407 14.73 -21.43 -13.14
C THR A 407 13.22 -21.67 -13.15
N GLU A 408 12.77 -22.82 -13.68
CA GLU A 408 11.35 -23.21 -13.70
C GLU A 408 10.78 -23.38 -12.27
N TYR A 409 11.58 -23.93 -11.35
CA TYR A 409 11.21 -24.03 -9.93
C TYR A 409 10.94 -22.65 -9.32
N PHE A 410 11.85 -21.69 -9.49
CA PHE A 410 11.69 -20.34 -8.93
C PHE A 410 10.51 -19.59 -9.57
N GLU A 411 10.27 -19.78 -10.87
CA GLU A 411 9.11 -19.19 -11.56
C GLU A 411 7.78 -19.73 -10.99
N HIS A 412 7.67 -21.05 -10.78
CA HIS A 412 6.49 -21.66 -10.20
C HIS A 412 6.29 -21.28 -8.72
N ARG A 413 7.36 -21.30 -7.92
CA ARG A 413 7.32 -21.05 -6.46
C ARG A 413 6.92 -19.63 -6.08
N TYR A 414 7.30 -18.63 -6.89
CA TYR A 414 7.15 -17.22 -6.55
C TYR A 414 6.24 -16.44 -7.53
N GLN A 415 5.93 -16.99 -8.71
CA GLN A 415 5.00 -16.38 -9.67
C GLN A 415 5.35 -14.91 -10.02
N GLY A 416 6.65 -14.61 -10.05
CA GLY A 416 7.18 -13.28 -10.36
C GLY A 416 7.18 -12.26 -9.20
N LYS A 417 6.84 -12.67 -7.98
CA LYS A 417 6.91 -11.82 -6.77
C LYS A 417 7.53 -12.56 -5.61
N PHE A 418 8.41 -11.88 -4.89
CA PHE A 418 9.07 -12.44 -3.72
C PHE A 418 8.58 -11.73 -2.45
N PHE A 419 8.29 -12.51 -1.41
CA PHE A 419 7.92 -12.03 -0.08
C PHE A 419 8.66 -12.89 0.94
N ASP A 420 9.22 -12.25 1.97
CA ASP A 420 9.81 -12.95 3.11
C ASP A 420 8.70 -13.21 4.13
N GLU A 421 8.03 -14.35 4.00
CA GLU A 421 6.84 -14.68 4.78
C GLU A 421 7.14 -14.84 6.28
N GLU A 422 8.31 -15.37 6.65
CA GLU A 422 8.70 -15.52 8.05
C GLU A 422 8.88 -14.16 8.74
N LEU A 423 9.53 -13.21 8.08
CA LEU A 423 9.70 -11.85 8.59
C LEU A 423 8.35 -11.11 8.68
N ILE A 424 7.53 -11.18 7.63
CA ILE A 424 6.23 -10.50 7.56
C ILE A 424 5.29 -11.04 8.65
N LEU A 425 5.18 -12.36 8.78
CA LEU A 425 4.35 -12.97 9.83
C LEU A 425 4.92 -12.68 11.22
N GLY A 426 6.24 -12.62 11.36
CA GLY A 426 6.94 -12.27 12.60
C GLY A 426 6.62 -10.88 13.14
N GLU A 427 6.38 -9.89 12.25
CA GLU A 427 5.98 -8.53 12.64
C GLU A 427 4.51 -8.43 13.11
N LEU A 428 3.68 -9.42 12.78
CA LEU A 428 2.28 -9.46 13.20
C LEU A 428 2.15 -9.92 14.66
N SER A 429 1.16 -9.35 15.36
CA SER A 429 0.70 -9.88 16.67
C SER A 429 0.25 -11.33 16.52
N GLU A 430 0.39 -12.12 17.58
CA GLU A 430 0.08 -13.56 17.57
C GLU A 430 -1.32 -13.87 17.01
N LYS A 431 -2.36 -13.16 17.47
CA LYS A 431 -3.75 -13.36 16.99
C LYS A 431 -3.91 -13.09 15.49
N LEU A 432 -3.36 -11.98 15.00
CA LEU A 432 -3.40 -11.66 13.56
C LEU A 432 -2.60 -12.68 12.74
N ARG A 433 -1.49 -13.18 13.27
CA ARG A 433 -0.68 -14.20 12.61
C ARG A 433 -1.48 -15.50 12.47
N GLU A 434 -2.12 -15.95 13.55
CA GLU A 434 -3.03 -17.10 13.54
C GLU A 434 -4.15 -16.92 12.50
N ASP A 435 -4.82 -15.77 12.49
CA ASP A 435 -5.90 -15.48 11.54
C ASP A 435 -5.44 -15.53 10.08
N VAL A 436 -4.28 -14.93 9.77
CA VAL A 436 -3.71 -14.92 8.42
C VAL A 436 -3.31 -16.34 7.97
N ILE A 437 -2.67 -17.11 8.85
CA ILE A 437 -2.26 -18.48 8.56
C ILE A 437 -3.48 -19.38 8.35
N ASN A 438 -4.47 -19.32 9.24
CA ASN A 438 -5.73 -20.07 9.11
C ASN A 438 -6.47 -19.69 7.82
N TYR A 439 -6.47 -18.40 7.46
CA TYR A 439 -7.04 -17.96 6.19
C TYR A 439 -6.30 -18.55 4.99
N ASN A 440 -4.97 -18.52 4.97
CA ASN A 440 -4.16 -19.04 3.86
C ASN A 440 -4.37 -20.54 3.65
N CYS A 441 -4.50 -21.30 4.74
CA CYS A 441 -4.68 -22.75 4.70
C CYS A 441 -6.14 -23.23 4.68
N ARG A 442 -7.14 -22.33 4.64
CA ARG A 442 -8.57 -22.70 4.63
C ARG A 442 -8.95 -23.70 3.53
N SER A 443 -8.29 -23.61 2.37
CA SER A 443 -8.54 -24.51 1.25
C SER A 443 -8.04 -25.92 1.54
N LEU A 444 -6.90 -26.04 2.24
CA LEU A 444 -6.33 -27.30 2.68
C LEU A 444 -7.18 -27.93 3.78
N VAL A 445 -7.57 -27.13 4.78
CA VAL A 445 -8.42 -27.58 5.90
C VAL A 445 -9.76 -28.11 5.39
N ALA A 446 -10.36 -27.46 4.40
CA ALA A 446 -11.60 -27.90 3.79
C ALA A 446 -11.46 -29.16 2.91
N SER A 447 -10.30 -29.36 2.28
CA SER A 447 -10.09 -30.50 1.36
C SER A 447 -9.65 -31.77 2.08
N VAL A 448 -8.92 -31.66 3.18
CA VAL A 448 -8.39 -32.81 3.93
C VAL A 448 -9.45 -33.32 4.92
N PRO A 449 -10.02 -34.54 4.73
CA PRO A 449 -11.10 -35.04 5.58
C PRO A 449 -10.72 -35.17 7.06
N PHE A 450 -9.43 -35.38 7.33
CA PHE A 450 -8.87 -35.42 8.67
C PHE A 450 -9.05 -34.11 9.44
N PHE A 451 -8.99 -32.94 8.78
CA PHE A 451 -9.21 -31.65 9.42
C PHE A 451 -10.68 -31.24 9.45
N ALA A 452 -11.51 -31.72 8.51
CA ALA A 452 -12.91 -31.32 8.39
C ALA A 452 -13.75 -31.64 9.64
N ASN A 453 -13.42 -32.72 10.35
CA ASN A 453 -14.12 -33.17 11.55
C ASN A 453 -13.33 -32.89 12.84
N ALA A 454 -12.23 -32.16 12.76
CA ALA A 454 -11.35 -31.90 13.90
C ALA A 454 -11.78 -30.63 14.67
N ASP A 455 -11.34 -30.54 15.94
CA ASP A 455 -11.52 -29.31 16.72
C ASP A 455 -10.76 -28.13 16.09
N SER A 456 -11.35 -26.94 16.18
CA SER A 456 -10.77 -25.71 15.62
C SER A 456 -9.42 -25.34 16.23
N ASN A 457 -9.21 -25.62 17.54
CA ASN A 457 -7.93 -25.38 18.20
C ASN A 457 -6.85 -26.31 17.65
N PHE A 458 -7.18 -27.60 17.49
CA PHE A 458 -6.27 -28.56 16.85
C PHE A 458 -5.87 -28.11 15.44
N VAL A 459 -6.83 -27.67 14.62
CA VAL A 459 -6.54 -27.18 13.26
C VAL A 459 -5.58 -25.99 13.32
N SER A 460 -5.83 -25.01 14.18
CA SER A 460 -4.95 -23.83 14.32
C SER A 460 -3.53 -24.24 14.78
N ASP A 461 -3.42 -25.16 15.74
CA ASP A 461 -2.14 -25.66 16.27
C ASP A 461 -1.32 -26.43 15.23
N VAL A 462 -1.98 -27.14 14.31
CA VAL A 462 -1.30 -27.82 13.19
C VAL A 462 -0.91 -26.81 12.12
N VAL A 463 -1.86 -25.98 11.68
CA VAL A 463 -1.68 -25.09 10.52
C VAL A 463 -0.59 -24.05 10.77
N THR A 464 -0.46 -23.54 12.01
CA THR A 464 0.63 -22.63 12.41
C THR A 464 2.03 -23.25 12.34
N LYS A 465 2.14 -24.58 12.30
CA LYS A 465 3.40 -25.33 12.21
C LYS A 465 3.70 -25.87 10.82
N LEU A 466 2.79 -25.68 9.85
CA LEU A 466 2.97 -26.12 8.47
C LEU A 466 3.97 -25.24 7.72
N ARG A 467 4.74 -25.85 6.83
CA ARG A 467 5.66 -25.14 5.92
C ARG A 467 5.31 -25.42 4.46
N TYR A 468 5.21 -24.37 3.66
CA TYR A 468 4.89 -24.48 2.24
C TYR A 468 6.12 -24.90 1.41
N GLU A 469 5.99 -25.98 0.65
CA GLU A 469 7.02 -26.57 -0.23
C GLU A 469 6.44 -26.83 -1.63
N VAL A 470 7.31 -26.75 -2.65
CA VAL A 470 6.94 -27.00 -4.05
C VAL A 470 7.86 -28.07 -4.62
N PHE A 471 7.31 -29.01 -5.38
CA PHE A 471 8.06 -30.07 -6.06
C PHE A 471 7.73 -30.10 -7.56
N GLN A 472 8.72 -30.45 -8.38
CA GLN A 472 8.58 -30.50 -9.84
C GLN A 472 8.18 -31.91 -10.30
N PRO A 473 7.57 -32.06 -11.49
CA PRO A 473 7.29 -33.36 -12.07
C PRO A 473 8.52 -34.27 -12.12
N GLY A 474 8.36 -35.52 -11.69
CA GLY A 474 9.43 -36.53 -11.62
C GLY A 474 10.22 -36.53 -10.30
N ASP A 475 10.02 -35.56 -9.41
CA ASP A 475 10.75 -35.49 -8.14
C ASP A 475 10.33 -36.59 -7.17
N ILE A 476 11.32 -37.29 -6.61
CA ILE A 476 11.11 -38.24 -5.52
C ILE A 476 11.02 -37.44 -4.21
N ILE A 477 9.80 -37.24 -3.72
CA ILE A 477 9.51 -36.51 -2.49
C ILE A 477 9.88 -37.37 -1.27
N ILE A 478 9.52 -38.64 -1.31
CA ILE A 478 9.88 -39.63 -0.28
C ILE A 478 10.55 -40.81 -0.98
N LYS A 479 11.66 -41.29 -0.40
CA LYS A 479 12.34 -42.51 -0.87
C LYS A 479 12.14 -43.64 0.14
N GLU A 480 11.70 -44.79 -0.34
CA GLU A 480 11.55 -46.02 0.48
C GLU A 480 12.85 -46.35 1.23
N GLY A 481 12.73 -46.88 2.45
CA GLY A 481 13.86 -47.29 3.28
C GLY A 481 14.62 -46.16 3.97
N THR A 482 14.33 -44.90 3.65
CA THR A 482 14.92 -43.75 4.35
C THR A 482 14.23 -43.49 5.69
N ILE A 483 14.90 -42.74 6.58
CA ILE A 483 14.29 -42.26 7.82
C ILE A 483 13.52 -40.98 7.50
N GLY A 484 12.24 -40.93 7.87
CA GLY A 484 11.39 -39.76 7.64
C GLY A 484 11.37 -38.81 8.83
N SER A 485 11.56 -37.52 8.59
CA SER A 485 11.50 -36.47 9.62
C SER A 485 10.27 -35.56 9.50
N LYS A 486 9.43 -35.76 8.48
CA LYS A 486 8.24 -34.93 8.22
C LYS A 486 7.17 -35.67 7.40
N MET A 487 5.93 -35.25 7.48
CA MET A 487 4.83 -35.68 6.61
C MET A 487 4.37 -34.54 5.70
N TYR A 488 3.52 -34.83 4.73
CA TYR A 488 3.07 -33.85 3.74
C TYR A 488 1.55 -33.90 3.54
N PHE A 489 0.95 -32.72 3.41
CA PHE A 489 -0.43 -32.51 2.96
C PHE A 489 -0.42 -31.92 1.55
N ILE A 490 -1.28 -32.44 0.67
CA ILE A 490 -1.36 -32.01 -0.73
C ILE A 490 -2.38 -30.88 -0.85
N GLN A 491 -1.90 -29.67 -1.16
CA GLN A 491 -2.77 -28.55 -1.47
C GLN A 491 -3.23 -28.60 -2.94
N GLU A 492 -2.30 -28.83 -3.85
CA GLU A 492 -2.54 -28.88 -5.29
C GLU A 492 -1.47 -29.78 -5.95
N GLY A 493 -1.89 -30.70 -6.81
CA GLY A 493 -1.01 -31.58 -7.58
C GLY A 493 -1.29 -33.06 -7.36
N ILE A 494 -0.58 -33.89 -8.11
CA ILE A 494 -0.73 -35.35 -8.09
C ILE A 494 0.62 -35.99 -7.78
N VAL A 495 0.62 -36.93 -6.84
CA VAL A 495 1.78 -37.73 -6.47
C VAL A 495 1.50 -39.22 -6.64
N ASP A 496 2.45 -39.94 -7.19
CA ASP A 496 2.42 -41.40 -7.33
C ASP A 496 3.11 -42.05 -6.13
N ILE A 497 2.47 -43.07 -5.56
CA ILE A 497 3.11 -44.01 -4.64
C ILE A 497 3.77 -45.11 -5.49
N VAL A 498 5.10 -45.13 -5.49
CA VAL A 498 5.92 -46.04 -6.30
C VAL A 498 6.51 -47.11 -5.39
N MET A 499 6.29 -48.36 -5.77
CA MET A 499 6.84 -49.55 -5.09
C MET A 499 8.29 -49.81 -5.53
N ALA A 500 9.01 -50.65 -4.80
CA ALA A 500 10.40 -51.01 -5.11
C ALA A 500 10.62 -51.59 -6.52
N ASN A 501 9.58 -52.20 -7.12
CA ASN A 501 9.61 -52.73 -8.49
C ASN A 501 9.43 -51.65 -9.58
N GLY A 502 9.19 -50.39 -9.21
CA GLY A 502 8.96 -49.27 -10.12
C GLY A 502 7.51 -49.11 -10.58
N GLU A 503 6.60 -50.00 -10.17
CA GLU A 503 5.18 -49.89 -10.47
C GLU A 503 4.51 -48.84 -9.58
N VAL A 504 3.56 -48.10 -10.18
CA VAL A 504 2.72 -47.15 -9.46
C VAL A 504 1.60 -47.92 -8.77
N ALA A 505 1.62 -47.98 -7.45
CA ALA A 505 0.58 -48.66 -6.67
C ALA A 505 -0.72 -47.86 -6.63
N THR A 506 -0.62 -46.55 -6.43
CA THR A 506 -1.76 -45.64 -6.40
C THR A 506 -1.27 -44.20 -6.55
N SER A 507 -2.16 -43.29 -6.94
CA SER A 507 -1.87 -41.85 -7.03
C SER A 507 -2.77 -41.08 -6.07
N LEU A 508 -2.19 -40.11 -5.38
CA LEU A 508 -2.86 -39.23 -4.44
C LEU A 508 -2.97 -37.83 -5.05
N SER A 509 -4.13 -37.20 -4.88
CA SER A 509 -4.42 -35.85 -5.35
C SER A 509 -4.77 -34.91 -4.19
N ASP A 510 -5.09 -33.65 -4.53
CA ASP A 510 -5.53 -32.58 -3.64
C ASP A 510 -6.42 -33.05 -2.48
N GLY A 511 -6.12 -32.60 -1.26
CA GLY A 511 -6.85 -33.01 -0.05
C GLY A 511 -6.37 -34.34 0.57
N SER A 512 -5.48 -35.05 -0.10
CA SER A 512 -4.80 -36.21 0.49
C SER A 512 -3.55 -35.79 1.28
N TYR A 513 -3.04 -36.70 2.11
CA TYR A 513 -1.78 -36.56 2.83
C TYR A 513 -1.01 -37.88 2.81
N PHE A 514 0.31 -37.80 2.99
CA PHE A 514 1.19 -38.96 2.97
C PHE A 514 2.43 -38.78 3.86
N GLY A 515 3.07 -39.90 4.16
CA GLY A 515 4.32 -39.94 4.95
C GLY A 515 4.09 -40.00 6.46
N GLU A 516 2.86 -40.17 6.91
CA GLU A 516 2.45 -40.24 8.32
C GLU A 516 2.90 -41.53 9.01
N ILE A 517 2.92 -42.66 8.30
CA ILE A 517 3.20 -44.00 8.85
C ILE A 517 4.57 -44.03 9.56
N CYS A 518 5.58 -43.42 8.92
CA CYS A 518 6.93 -43.34 9.47
C CYS A 518 7.00 -42.52 10.76
N LEU A 519 6.15 -41.50 10.90
CA LEU A 519 6.12 -40.66 12.10
C LEU A 519 5.46 -41.37 13.29
N LEU A 520 4.49 -42.24 13.02
CA LEU A 520 3.76 -43.00 14.04
C LEU A 520 4.51 -44.27 14.49
N THR A 521 5.11 -44.99 13.55
CA THR A 521 5.79 -46.27 13.83
C THR A 521 7.25 -46.11 14.23
N ASN A 522 7.82 -44.92 14.06
CA ASN A 522 9.26 -44.65 14.13
C ASN A 522 10.11 -45.58 13.22
N ALA A 523 9.46 -46.21 12.23
CA ALA A 523 10.09 -47.10 11.26
C ALA A 523 10.53 -46.34 10.00
N ARG A 524 11.29 -47.00 9.13
CA ARG A 524 11.70 -46.43 7.83
C ARG A 524 10.50 -46.23 6.90
N ARG A 525 10.64 -45.33 5.91
CA ARG A 525 9.62 -45.07 4.88
C ARG A 525 9.25 -46.37 4.15
N VAL A 526 7.95 -46.66 4.10
CA VAL A 526 7.41 -47.93 3.59
C VAL A 526 7.24 -47.99 2.06
N ALA A 527 7.18 -46.83 1.40
CA ALA A 527 7.05 -46.70 -0.04
C ALA A 527 7.72 -45.40 -0.51
N SER A 528 8.04 -45.33 -1.80
CA SER A 528 8.51 -44.09 -2.43
C SER A 528 7.34 -43.26 -2.91
N VAL A 529 7.46 -41.93 -2.89
CA VAL A 529 6.45 -41.01 -3.39
C VAL A 529 7.09 -40.09 -4.42
N ARG A 530 6.55 -40.05 -5.63
CA ARG A 530 7.05 -39.28 -6.76
C ARG A 530 6.00 -38.26 -7.21
N ALA A 531 6.41 -37.02 -7.47
CA ALA A 531 5.54 -36.01 -8.06
C ALA A 531 5.24 -36.36 -9.54
N GLU A 532 3.97 -36.47 -9.91
CA GLU A 532 3.56 -36.62 -11.32
C GLU A 532 3.46 -35.24 -11.98
N THR A 533 2.84 -34.29 -11.27
CA THR A 533 2.68 -32.89 -11.70
C THR A 533 3.46 -31.94 -10.78
N TYR A 534 3.37 -30.63 -11.04
CA TYR A 534 3.84 -29.65 -10.06
C TYR A 534 3.01 -29.78 -8.79
N CYS A 535 3.66 -30.04 -7.66
CA CYS A 535 2.99 -30.29 -6.39
C CYS A 535 3.25 -29.15 -5.42
N ASN A 536 2.17 -28.53 -4.93
CA ASN A 536 2.16 -27.55 -3.85
C ASN A 536 1.78 -28.28 -2.56
N LEU A 537 2.75 -28.44 -1.66
CA LEU A 537 2.63 -29.26 -0.46
C LEU A 537 2.83 -28.43 0.80
N PHE A 538 2.19 -28.84 1.89
CA PHE A 538 2.52 -28.38 3.23
C PHE A 538 3.20 -29.50 4.01
N SER A 539 4.40 -29.24 4.52
CA SER A 539 5.14 -30.19 5.33
C SER A 539 4.94 -29.93 6.84
N LEU A 540 4.88 -31.01 7.61
CA LEU A 540 4.82 -30.99 9.08
C LEU A 540 5.93 -31.87 9.64
N SER A 541 6.83 -31.31 10.45
CA SER A 541 7.95 -32.06 11.05
C SER A 541 7.47 -33.05 12.12
N VAL A 542 8.27 -34.09 12.36
CA VAL A 542 8.01 -35.11 13.39
C VAL A 542 7.88 -34.49 14.79
N ASP A 543 8.71 -33.49 15.11
CA ASP A 543 8.68 -32.81 16.41
C ASP A 543 7.37 -32.04 16.60
N HIS A 544 6.98 -31.26 15.59
CA HIS A 544 5.72 -30.51 15.61
C HIS A 544 4.50 -31.45 15.62
N PHE A 545 4.59 -32.53 14.85
CA PHE A 545 3.56 -33.55 14.75
C PHE A 545 3.32 -34.23 16.11
N ASN A 546 4.39 -34.69 16.79
CA ASN A 546 4.28 -35.28 18.12
C ASN A 546 3.77 -34.27 19.15
N ALA A 547 4.32 -33.05 19.16
CA ALA A 547 3.90 -32.01 20.08
C ALA A 547 2.40 -31.66 19.99
N VAL A 548 1.81 -31.71 18.79
CA VAL A 548 0.36 -31.52 18.63
C VAL A 548 -0.39 -32.78 19.05
N LEU A 549 -0.01 -33.97 18.56
CA LEU A 549 -0.77 -35.19 18.86
C LEU A 549 -0.71 -35.63 20.33
N ASP A 550 0.30 -35.21 21.08
CA ASP A 550 0.37 -35.42 22.53
C ASP A 550 -0.69 -34.61 23.28
N GLN A 551 -1.14 -33.47 22.72
CA GLN A 551 -2.25 -32.67 23.25
C GLN A 551 -3.62 -33.20 22.80
N TYR A 552 -3.69 -33.88 21.66
CA TYR A 552 -4.94 -34.38 21.05
C TYR A 552 -4.89 -35.90 20.80
N PRO A 553 -4.92 -36.74 21.85
CA PRO A 553 -4.71 -38.19 21.74
C PRO A 553 -5.80 -38.91 20.94
N LEU A 554 -7.03 -38.39 20.90
CA LEU A 554 -8.10 -38.95 20.07
C LEU A 554 -7.71 -38.90 18.58
N MET A 555 -7.12 -37.79 18.15
CA MET A 555 -6.72 -37.59 16.76
C MET A 555 -5.53 -38.49 16.39
N ARG A 556 -4.62 -38.74 17.35
CA ARG A 556 -3.54 -39.71 17.20
C ARG A 556 -4.08 -41.10 16.85
N ARG A 557 -5.06 -41.60 17.60
CA ARG A 557 -5.71 -42.90 17.34
C ARG A 557 -6.37 -42.97 15.97
N THR A 558 -7.07 -41.91 15.56
CA THR A 558 -7.66 -41.84 14.22
C THR A 558 -6.58 -41.98 13.15
N MET A 559 -5.45 -41.31 13.30
CA MET A 559 -4.38 -41.37 12.32
C MET A 559 -3.64 -42.72 12.32
N GLU A 560 -3.49 -43.35 13.48
CA GLU A 560 -2.99 -44.73 13.61
C GLU A 560 -3.89 -45.75 12.90
N SER A 561 -5.22 -45.60 13.02
CA SER A 561 -6.18 -46.47 12.32
C SER A 561 -6.07 -46.35 10.79
N VAL A 562 -5.91 -45.12 10.27
CA VAL A 562 -5.74 -44.86 8.82
C VAL A 562 -4.39 -45.40 8.33
N ALA A 563 -3.33 -45.23 9.13
CA ALA A 563 -2.00 -45.77 8.83
C ALA A 563 -2.01 -47.31 8.73
N ALA A 564 -2.72 -47.99 9.65
CA ALA A 564 -2.88 -49.45 9.61
C ALA A 564 -3.66 -49.92 8.37
N GLU A 565 -4.74 -49.21 8.00
CA GLU A 565 -5.50 -49.51 6.77
C GLU A 565 -4.63 -49.35 5.51
N ARG A 566 -3.80 -48.31 5.45
CA ARG A 566 -2.89 -48.06 4.33
C ARG A 566 -1.77 -49.11 4.25
N LEU A 567 -1.22 -49.54 5.38
CA LEU A 567 -0.23 -50.64 5.42
C LEU A 567 -0.82 -51.94 4.88
N ASN A 568 -2.06 -52.27 5.24
CA ASN A 568 -2.76 -53.44 4.72
C ASN A 568 -2.94 -53.38 3.19
N LYS A 569 -3.33 -52.22 2.65
CA LYS A 569 -3.46 -52.02 1.18
C LYS A 569 -2.14 -52.18 0.42
N ILE A 570 -1.02 -51.86 1.06
CA ILE A 570 0.33 -51.97 0.49
C ILE A 570 0.90 -53.40 0.69
N GLY A 571 0.19 -54.30 1.40
CA GLY A 571 0.64 -55.66 1.66
C GLY A 571 1.74 -55.76 2.73
N LYS A 572 1.82 -54.78 3.65
CA LYS A 572 2.78 -54.75 4.77
C LYS A 572 2.04 -55.03 6.09
N ASN A 573 2.76 -55.58 7.08
CA ASN A 573 2.18 -55.96 8.36
C ASN A 573 1.62 -54.74 9.14
N PRO A 574 0.33 -54.71 9.49
CA PRO A 574 -0.30 -53.57 10.18
C PRO A 574 0.17 -53.41 11.65
N ASN A 575 0.67 -54.49 12.26
CA ASN A 575 1.15 -54.50 13.65
C ASN A 575 2.37 -53.58 13.89
N LEU A 576 3.01 -53.07 12.84
CA LEU A 576 4.07 -52.06 12.93
C LEU A 576 3.59 -50.75 13.59
N VAL A 577 2.29 -50.45 13.54
CA VAL A 577 1.69 -49.26 14.17
C VAL A 577 1.36 -49.48 15.64
N ALA A 578 1.16 -50.73 16.06
CA ALA A 578 0.66 -51.09 17.39
C ALA A 578 1.75 -51.14 18.50
N HIS A 579 3.03 -50.93 18.16
CA HIS A 579 4.16 -51.08 19.10
C HIS A 579 4.28 -50.01 20.20
N ARG A 580 3.23 -49.21 20.46
CA ARG A 580 3.16 -48.31 21.63
C ARG A 580 2.05 -48.65 22.63
N GLU A 581 1.22 -49.67 22.35
CA GLU A 581 0.14 -50.09 23.26
C GLU A 581 0.61 -50.96 24.43
N GLU A 582 1.82 -51.53 24.38
CA GLU A 582 2.32 -52.39 25.47
C GLU A 582 2.60 -51.63 26.77
N ASP A 583 2.85 -50.32 26.74
CA ASP A 583 2.99 -49.50 27.96
C ASP A 583 1.62 -49.12 28.58
N LEU A 584 0.58 -48.92 27.76
CA LEU A 584 -0.76 -48.48 28.21
C LEU A 584 -1.68 -49.64 28.62
N GLY A 585 -1.37 -50.87 28.21
CA GLY A 585 -2.10 -52.07 28.65
C GLY A 585 -1.99 -52.33 30.17
N SER A 586 -0.94 -51.82 30.80
CA SER A 586 -0.79 -51.84 32.27
C SER A 586 -1.74 -50.85 32.96
N GLU A 587 -1.87 -49.64 32.43
CA GLU A 587 -2.74 -48.60 32.98
C GLU A 587 -4.22 -48.91 32.79
N SER A 588 -4.64 -49.45 31.65
CA SER A 588 -6.04 -49.85 31.40
C SER A 588 -6.50 -50.98 32.32
N LYS A 589 -5.62 -51.94 32.65
CA LYS A 589 -5.89 -52.99 33.65
C LYS A 589 -5.98 -52.41 35.07
N THR A 590 -5.17 -51.40 35.37
CA THR A 590 -5.18 -50.71 36.67
C THR A 590 -6.44 -49.87 36.85
N ILE A 591 -6.90 -49.18 35.80
CA ILE A 591 -8.14 -48.39 35.80
C ILE A 591 -9.36 -49.30 35.94
N ASN A 592 -9.42 -50.41 35.21
CA ASN A 592 -10.53 -51.37 35.35
C ASN A 592 -10.56 -52.04 36.74
N ALA A 593 -9.41 -52.29 37.35
CA ALA A 593 -9.33 -52.79 38.72
C ALA A 593 -9.83 -51.76 39.75
N VAL A 594 -9.51 -50.47 39.57
CA VAL A 594 -9.96 -49.38 40.45
C VAL A 594 -11.47 -49.12 40.27
N VAL A 595 -11.99 -49.15 39.05
CA VAL A 595 -13.44 -48.99 38.77
C VAL A 595 -14.24 -50.13 39.39
N ASN A 596 -13.76 -51.37 39.32
CA ASN A 596 -14.41 -52.51 39.96
C ASN A 596 -14.33 -52.43 41.50
N ALA A 597 -13.20 -52.01 42.06
CA ALA A 597 -13.07 -51.81 43.51
C ALA A 597 -13.98 -50.68 44.04
N LEU A 598 -14.17 -49.60 43.26
CA LEU A 598 -15.10 -48.52 43.59
C LEU A 598 -16.57 -48.95 43.44
N ALA A 599 -16.88 -49.82 42.47
CA ALA A 599 -18.22 -50.39 42.32
C ALA A 599 -18.58 -51.34 43.47
N GLU A 600 -17.61 -52.12 43.98
CA GLU A 600 -17.78 -52.96 45.18
C GLU A 600 -17.97 -52.12 46.46
N GLN A 601 -17.25 -50.99 46.59
CA GLN A 601 -17.46 -50.05 47.70
C GLN A 601 -18.84 -49.37 47.65
N ALA A 602 -19.34 -49.05 46.45
CA ALA A 602 -20.68 -48.49 46.26
C ALA A 602 -21.79 -49.51 46.55
N ALA A 603 -21.55 -50.81 46.30
CA ALA A 603 -22.48 -51.89 46.62
C ALA A 603 -22.56 -52.19 48.14
N HIS A 604 -21.49 -51.90 48.90
CA HIS A 604 -21.50 -52.02 50.36
C HIS A 604 -22.16 -50.83 51.07
N ALA A 605 -22.20 -49.65 50.45
CA ALA A 605 -22.86 -48.46 51.01
C ALA A 605 -24.39 -48.46 50.81
N SER A 606 -24.92 -49.26 49.88
CA SER A 606 -26.36 -49.32 49.55
C SER A 606 -27.16 -50.36 50.35
N ALA A 607 -26.52 -51.08 51.29
CA ALA A 607 -27.18 -52.07 52.15
C ALA A 607 -27.64 -51.52 53.52
N SER A 608 -27.46 -50.22 53.78
CA SER A 608 -27.88 -49.57 55.02
C SER A 608 -28.60 -48.27 54.72
N GLU A 609 -29.90 -48.35 54.40
CA GLU A 609 -30.93 -47.33 54.69
C GLU A 609 -32.25 -47.71 53.98
N GLU A 610 -32.94 -48.72 54.48
CA GLU A 610 -34.40 -48.78 54.39
C GLU A 610 -34.97 -48.18 55.69
N SER A 611 -35.64 -47.03 55.62
CA SER A 611 -36.99 -46.90 56.18
C SER A 611 -37.61 -45.51 55.97
N VAL A 612 -38.92 -45.57 55.72
CA VAL A 612 -39.95 -44.53 55.87
C VAL A 612 -40.31 -43.70 54.62
N HIS A 613 -41.62 -43.45 54.53
CA HIS A 613 -42.49 -43.55 53.38
C HIS A 613 -43.35 -42.28 53.27
N SER A 614 -43.89 -42.04 52.06
CA SER A 614 -45.20 -41.44 51.71
C SER A 614 -45.49 -39.92 51.73
N MET A 615 -45.86 -39.45 50.52
CA MET A 615 -47.05 -38.66 50.08
C MET A 615 -47.16 -37.11 50.23
N GLU A 616 -47.19 -36.45 49.06
CA GLU A 616 -48.00 -35.31 48.52
C GLU A 616 -48.43 -34.15 49.47
N LEU A 617 -48.32 -32.84 49.16
CA LEU A 617 -48.86 -32.07 48.01
C LEU A 617 -48.48 -30.55 48.13
N ARG A 618 -48.46 -29.81 46.99
CA ARG A 618 -48.70 -28.34 46.77
C ARG A 618 -47.56 -27.27 46.68
N THR A 619 -47.53 -26.66 45.48
CA THR A 619 -47.48 -25.21 45.09
C THR A 619 -46.15 -24.39 45.03
N LEU A 620 -45.54 -24.36 43.81
CA LEU A 620 -45.17 -23.24 42.87
C LEU A 620 -44.68 -21.85 43.38
N PRO A 621 -43.80 -21.09 42.64
CA PRO A 621 -43.81 -20.91 41.18
C PRO A 621 -42.46 -20.86 40.41
N ALA A 622 -42.57 -21.04 39.10
CA ALA A 622 -41.55 -20.83 38.07
C ALA A 622 -41.96 -19.70 37.10
N CYS A 623 -40.96 -18.98 36.55
CA CYS A 623 -40.96 -18.19 35.29
C CYS A 623 -39.56 -17.52 35.15
N LEU A 624 -38.88 -17.34 34.00
CA LEU A 624 -39.21 -17.51 32.59
C LEU A 624 -37.97 -17.23 31.68
N LEU A 625 -38.06 -17.68 30.41
CA LEU A 625 -37.45 -17.22 29.12
C LEU A 625 -36.42 -18.17 28.44
N PRO A 626 -36.36 -18.25 27.08
CA PRO A 626 -37.34 -18.91 26.20
C PRO A 626 -36.72 -19.81 25.08
N ARG A 627 -37.51 -20.71 24.48
CA ARG A 627 -37.19 -21.53 23.28
C ARG A 627 -37.96 -21.03 22.02
N PRO A 628 -37.44 -21.25 20.79
CA PRO A 628 -38.24 -21.16 19.57
C PRO A 628 -38.90 -22.50 19.19
N LYS A 629 -40.00 -22.38 18.44
CA LYS A 629 -41.10 -23.32 18.22
C LYS A 629 -40.92 -24.26 17.01
N SER A 630 -41.57 -25.42 17.08
CA SER A 630 -41.90 -26.33 15.97
C SER A 630 -43.38 -26.73 16.08
N GLU A 631 -44.10 -26.84 14.96
CA GLU A 631 -45.38 -27.58 14.75
C GLU A 631 -45.63 -27.60 13.21
N ASN A 632 -45.77 -28.74 12.50
CA ASN A 632 -46.90 -29.69 12.34
C ASN A 632 -48.16 -29.02 11.69
N ASN A 633 -48.98 -29.55 10.76
CA ASN A 633 -49.32 -30.90 10.25
C ASN A 633 -50.18 -30.81 8.93
N PHE A 634 -50.26 -31.93 8.14
CA PHE A 634 -51.35 -32.55 7.30
C PHE A 634 -52.40 -31.69 6.52
N ALA A 635 -53.08 -32.06 5.40
CA ALA A 635 -53.12 -33.10 4.34
C ALA A 635 -54.16 -32.64 3.27
N SER A 636 -54.14 -33.05 1.97
CA SER A 636 -54.97 -34.15 1.41
C SER A 636 -54.77 -34.34 -0.12
N GLN A 637 -54.66 -35.61 -0.56
CA GLN A 637 -55.16 -36.35 -1.79
C GLN A 637 -55.30 -35.65 -3.19
N GLU A 638 -55.04 -36.25 -4.37
CA GLU A 638 -55.32 -37.61 -4.91
C GLU A 638 -54.57 -37.92 -6.27
N LEU A 639 -54.36 -39.23 -6.56
CA LEU A 639 -54.11 -40.03 -7.82
C LEU A 639 -53.53 -39.38 -9.13
N THR A 640 -52.57 -39.95 -9.91
CA THR A 640 -52.47 -41.27 -10.62
C THR A 640 -50.99 -41.57 -11.05
N ARG A 641 -50.44 -42.79 -10.86
CA ARG A 641 -50.16 -43.90 -11.84
C ARG A 641 -49.30 -43.47 -13.08
N GLU A 642 -48.05 -43.90 -13.30
CA GLU A 642 -47.51 -45.20 -13.80
C GLU A 642 -45.97 -45.28 -13.55
N GLY A 643 -45.37 -46.41 -13.13
CA GLY A 643 -44.66 -47.41 -13.99
C GLY A 643 -43.37 -46.83 -14.64
N ARG A 644 -42.14 -47.36 -14.57
CA ARG A 644 -41.61 -48.73 -14.49
C ARG A 644 -40.07 -48.64 -14.32
N ARG A 645 -39.45 -49.64 -13.67
CA ARG A 645 -37.99 -49.89 -13.59
C ARG A 645 -37.40 -50.27 -14.97
N ILE A 646 -36.07 -50.15 -15.18
CA ILE A 646 -35.11 -51.22 -15.57
C ILE A 646 -33.68 -50.68 -15.84
N PHE A 647 -32.73 -51.58 -15.56
CA PHE A 647 -31.26 -51.62 -15.58
C PHE A 647 -30.51 -51.49 -16.93
N HIS A 648 -29.18 -51.22 -16.81
CA HIS A 648 -28.02 -51.52 -17.70
C HIS A 648 -28.02 -50.87 -19.11
N LYS A 649 -26.90 -50.46 -19.74
CA LYS A 649 -25.59 -51.10 -19.93
C LYS A 649 -24.59 -50.09 -20.54
N SER A 650 -23.30 -50.41 -20.40
CA SER A 650 -22.12 -49.89 -21.11
C SER A 650 -22.26 -49.84 -22.63
N ASP A 651 -21.51 -48.94 -23.30
CA ASP A 651 -20.87 -49.22 -24.60
C ASP A 651 -19.68 -48.30 -24.93
N THR A 652 -18.74 -48.94 -25.63
CA THR A 652 -17.40 -48.56 -26.09
C THR A 652 -17.36 -47.95 -27.50
N PHE A 653 -16.26 -47.24 -27.79
CA PHE A 653 -15.61 -47.01 -29.10
C PHE A 653 -16.38 -46.39 -30.29
N HIS A 654 -15.84 -45.27 -30.82
CA HIS A 654 -15.60 -45.15 -32.26
C HIS A 654 -14.43 -44.19 -32.56
N LYS A 655 -13.42 -44.73 -33.25
CA LYS A 655 -12.51 -44.00 -34.15
C LYS A 655 -13.32 -43.53 -35.36
N ASP A 656 -12.99 -42.36 -35.91
CA ASP A 656 -12.79 -42.22 -37.35
C ASP A 656 -11.95 -41.01 -37.72
N SER A 657 -11.32 -41.14 -38.89
CA SER A 657 -10.16 -40.40 -39.40
C SER A 657 -10.57 -39.57 -40.64
N TYR A 658 -9.63 -38.75 -41.15
CA TYR A 658 -9.68 -37.93 -42.38
C TYR A 658 -10.49 -36.63 -42.23
N GLN A 659 -9.97 -35.42 -42.50
CA GLN A 659 -9.05 -34.94 -43.54
C GLN A 659 -8.04 -33.91 -43.02
#